data_AF-A0A847I9Y9-F1
#
_entry.id   AF-A0A847I9Y9-F1
#
_cell.length_a   1.000
_cell.length_b   1.000
_cell.length_c   1.000
_cell.angle_alpha   90.00
_cell.angle_beta   90.00
_cell.angle_gamma   90.00
#
_symmetry.space_group_name_H-M   'P 1'
#
loop_
_entity.id
_entity.type
_entity.pdbx_description
1 polymer ?
#
loop_
_entity_poly.entity_id
_entity_poly.type
_entity_poly.pdbx_seq_one_letter_code
_entity_poly.pdbx_strand_id
1 'polypeptide(L)'
;MTTTTVAIGTIAALISLVCWALFLRGVFTMVRSIAQGQKVESQRFAYPLKRFGTMMKEFVAHTRMNKFRTVGWAHWLVMFGFLLGAIFWFEAYGQIFDPAFHWPIIGSWNIYIFADEILGLGTVIGISVLIILRQLNHPRLPQRLSRFSGSRFGAAYFVELVVLIEGLGMIFVKTFKISSGLEDPPIWTSFFTHYFAQLFEGSSVYWVTAAAVVKLMSGMIWLAVVGLNIDWGVAWHRFAAFPNIFFKRETDGGVALGAAKMMVSNGKVLDMETADPDVDAFGAGKIEDFSWKGWLDFTTCTECGRCQSQCPAWNTGKPLSPKLMMMSLRDHGQAKAPYLFAGGKKDMGGDEVGIIDKDGNVDEARLAKVPEAARLEAERKLVGESEGTTGAVIDAEALWSCTTCGACVEQCPVDIEHVDHFIDMRRYQVLIESDFPSELAGMFKNLENKGNPWGQNASQRTAWIDEMDINIPVYGQDVDSFEGYEYLFWVGCAGAYEDRAKKTTKAVAELLDIAAVDFMVLGQGETCTGDSARRAGNEFLFQMLAQQNIETFNEVFATAPEQRKKIVVTCAHCFNAIGNEYSQVGGEFEVVHHTQLLNRLVREKRLVPVAAPAGEQVTYHDPCYLGRHNKVYDAPRELVESSGSTLTEMPRHGERSMCCGAGGARMWMEEQIGKRINVDRVDEALDTLNSRPANADGSKAVRKIATGCPFCRVMLTDGVTAQTAQTEDEGQIEVVDVAQLILEGVNRGRQQVERGGKFLGPIQSELAPAPEPEPVKVAAAAPAAAAPAAAAAAKPAVGLAPKGGGLKKPGGLKKPGGAPKPGGAAPAAAAPAAEAPATEAAPVKGLAMGGGLKKPGGLKKPGGAPKPGGAAPAAAAPAAEAPAAAAPATEATATEAAATEATAGKAKGFGMAGGLKKPGAKKPGAPKPAAAAAPAAPAAEAPVAEAPAEAPAAEATTAAAAVTEGTAGKAKGFGMAGGLKKPGAKKPGAPKPAAAAAPAAPAAEAPAAESAPAEAPATEAPAAEAPAETAAPTAGSADGRTIAETGESKAKGFGLAAGKKRPGKK
;
A
#
# COMPACT_ATOMS: atom_id res chain seq x y z
N MET A 1 44.12 8.10 -36.91
CA MET A 1 42.98 8.00 -37.86
C MET A 1 43.49 7.46 -39.18
N THR A 2 42.67 6.70 -39.93
CA THR A 2 42.93 6.30 -41.33
C THR A 2 41.67 6.54 -42.17
N THR A 3 41.77 6.49 -43.51
CA THR A 3 40.59 6.61 -44.40
C THR A 3 39.49 5.62 -44.03
N THR A 4 39.86 4.40 -43.60
CA THR A 4 38.93 3.36 -43.14
C THR A 4 38.22 3.75 -41.85
N THR A 5 38.94 4.23 -40.83
CA THR A 5 38.31 4.63 -39.56
C THR A 5 37.47 5.90 -39.71
N VAL A 6 37.86 6.83 -40.60
CA VAL A 6 37.05 8.00 -40.95
C VAL A 6 35.74 7.60 -41.65
N ALA A 7 35.79 6.66 -42.59
CA ALA A 7 34.58 6.15 -43.25
C ALA A 7 33.63 5.44 -42.26
N ILE A 8 34.18 4.53 -41.44
CA ILE A 8 33.43 3.82 -40.38
C ILE A 8 32.80 4.80 -39.40
N GLY A 9 33.57 5.74 -38.86
CA GLY A 9 33.11 6.73 -37.90
C GLY A 9 32.03 7.66 -38.47
N THR A 10 32.16 8.06 -39.74
CA THR A 10 31.16 8.89 -40.43
C THR A 10 29.84 8.14 -40.61
N ILE A 11 29.87 6.87 -41.00
CA ILE A 11 28.67 6.03 -41.16
C ILE A 11 27.97 5.83 -39.80
N ALA A 12 28.73 5.46 -38.76
CA ALA A 12 28.20 5.28 -37.42
C ALA A 12 27.61 6.58 -36.84
N ALA A 13 28.26 7.73 -37.06
CA ALA A 13 27.75 9.04 -36.66
C ALA A 13 26.42 9.37 -37.37
N LEU A 14 26.32 9.15 -38.68
CA LEU A 14 25.08 9.39 -39.44
C LEU A 14 23.92 8.50 -38.96
N ILE A 15 24.16 7.21 -38.69
CA ILE A 15 23.14 6.32 -38.12
C ILE A 15 22.74 6.80 -36.71
N SER A 16 23.70 7.25 -35.89
CA SER A 16 23.42 7.73 -34.54
C SER A 16 22.44 8.91 -34.51
N LEU A 17 22.50 9.83 -35.50
CA LEU A 17 21.55 10.94 -35.60
C LEU A 17 20.10 10.45 -35.81
N VAL A 18 19.90 9.39 -36.60
CA VAL A 18 18.58 8.77 -36.79
C VAL A 18 18.11 8.10 -35.50
N CYS A 19 18.99 7.37 -34.81
CA CYS A 19 18.67 6.73 -33.53
C CYS A 19 18.30 7.75 -32.43
N TRP A 20 19.03 8.87 -32.34
CA TRP A 20 18.69 9.97 -31.45
C TRP A 20 17.37 10.65 -31.82
N ALA A 21 17.09 10.87 -33.10
CA ALA A 21 15.80 11.43 -33.55
C ALA A 21 14.61 10.52 -33.18
N LEU A 22 14.75 9.21 -33.35
CA LEU A 22 13.74 8.22 -32.94
C LEU A 22 13.55 8.20 -31.42
N PHE A 23 14.64 8.24 -30.64
CA PHE A 23 14.60 8.29 -29.18
C PHE A 23 13.91 9.57 -28.67
N LEU A 24 14.33 10.74 -29.16
CA LEU A 24 13.76 12.03 -28.77
C LEU A 24 12.28 12.18 -29.17
N ARG A 25 11.88 11.59 -30.31
CA ARG A 25 10.45 11.46 -30.67
C ARG A 25 9.70 10.63 -29.63
N GLY A 26 10.25 9.49 -29.21
CA GLY A 26 9.69 8.66 -28.14
C GLY A 26 9.54 9.40 -26.80
N VAL A 27 10.59 10.13 -26.38
CA VAL A 27 10.55 10.99 -25.18
C VAL A 27 9.44 12.04 -25.30
N PHE A 28 9.35 12.75 -26.42
CA PHE A 28 8.33 13.77 -26.64
C PHE A 28 6.90 13.19 -26.62
N THR A 29 6.68 12.05 -27.29
CA THR A 29 5.40 11.33 -27.25
C THR A 29 5.05 10.92 -25.82
N MET A 30 5.97 10.31 -25.07
CA MET A 30 5.75 9.90 -23.68
C MET A 30 5.40 11.08 -22.77
N VAL A 31 6.14 12.18 -22.85
CA VAL A 31 5.86 13.39 -22.06
C VAL A 31 4.51 14.00 -22.44
N ARG A 32 4.15 14.01 -23.73
CA ARG A 32 2.83 14.47 -24.20
C ARG A 32 1.70 13.57 -23.69
N SER A 33 1.87 12.24 -23.69
CA SER A 33 0.91 11.28 -23.12
C SER A 33 0.71 11.53 -21.62
N ILE A 34 1.80 11.63 -20.86
CA ILE A 34 1.74 11.90 -19.42
C ILE A 34 1.02 13.23 -19.13
N ALA A 35 1.23 14.25 -19.97
CA ALA A 35 0.56 15.54 -19.86
C ALA A 35 -0.93 15.55 -20.30
N GLN A 36 -1.52 14.42 -20.71
CA GLN A 36 -2.98 14.32 -20.91
C GLN A 36 -3.75 14.15 -19.59
N GLY A 37 -3.11 13.58 -18.57
CA GLY A 37 -3.74 13.39 -17.26
C GLY A 37 -3.98 14.70 -16.50
N GLN A 38 -4.98 14.71 -15.62
CA GLN A 38 -5.38 15.89 -14.86
C GLN A 38 -4.24 16.52 -14.02
N LYS A 39 -4.45 17.77 -13.59
CA LYS A 39 -3.54 18.46 -12.66
C LYS A 39 -3.49 17.72 -11.32
N VAL A 40 -2.35 17.83 -10.63
CA VAL A 40 -2.13 17.29 -9.28
C VAL A 40 -2.26 18.39 -8.22
N GLU A 41 -2.28 17.98 -6.96
CA GLU A 41 -2.26 18.87 -5.80
C GLU A 41 -0.94 19.67 -5.75
N SER A 42 -1.02 20.97 -5.46
CA SER A 42 0.15 21.88 -5.47
C SER A 42 1.28 21.47 -4.52
N GLN A 43 0.96 20.75 -3.43
CA GLN A 43 1.91 20.22 -2.45
C GLN A 43 2.94 19.23 -3.04
N ARG A 44 2.68 18.65 -4.23
CA ARG A 44 3.65 17.80 -4.92
C ARG A 44 4.89 18.57 -5.42
N PHE A 45 4.80 19.90 -5.54
CA PHE A 45 5.91 20.78 -5.88
C PHE A 45 6.60 21.42 -4.66
N ALA A 46 6.05 21.23 -3.45
CA ALA A 46 6.62 21.78 -2.22
C ALA A 46 7.93 21.08 -1.83
N TYR A 47 8.83 21.83 -1.19
CA TYR A 47 10.13 21.37 -0.67
C TYR A 47 11.04 20.67 -1.72
N PRO A 48 11.31 21.27 -2.90
CA PRO A 48 12.03 20.59 -4.00
C PRO A 48 13.43 20.09 -3.62
N LEU A 49 14.17 20.79 -2.75
CA LEU A 49 15.47 20.34 -2.27
C LEU A 49 15.37 19.09 -1.36
N LYS A 50 14.32 18.98 -0.55
CA LYS A 50 14.03 17.79 0.29
C LYS A 50 13.66 16.61 -0.60
N ARG A 51 12.77 16.83 -1.59
CA ARG A 51 12.37 15.83 -2.60
C ARG A 51 13.56 15.33 -3.42
N PHE A 52 14.46 16.23 -3.84
CA PHE A 52 15.71 15.84 -4.50
C PHE A 52 16.63 15.01 -3.58
N GLY A 53 16.76 15.40 -2.31
CA GLY A 53 17.50 14.62 -1.31
C GLY A 53 16.93 13.21 -1.10
N THR A 54 15.61 13.08 -1.02
CA THR A 54 14.91 11.78 -0.98
C THR A 54 15.17 10.97 -2.25
N MET A 55 15.03 11.57 -3.43
CA MET A 55 15.29 10.93 -4.71
C MET A 55 16.73 10.38 -4.78
N MET A 56 17.73 11.20 -4.45
CA MET A 56 19.13 10.79 -4.44
C MET A 56 19.42 9.70 -3.39
N LYS A 57 18.79 9.75 -2.21
CA LYS A 57 18.92 8.72 -1.16
C LYS A 57 18.37 7.37 -1.61
N GLU A 58 17.19 7.33 -2.22
CA GLU A 58 16.57 6.09 -2.69
C GLU A 58 17.27 5.53 -3.95
N PHE A 59 17.75 6.41 -4.83
CA PHE A 59 18.50 6.09 -6.06
C PHE A 59 19.91 5.55 -5.79
N VAL A 60 20.74 6.25 -5.00
CA VAL A 60 22.16 5.88 -4.83
C VAL A 60 22.35 4.68 -3.90
N ALA A 61 21.59 4.64 -2.80
CA ALA A 61 21.71 3.60 -1.78
C ALA A 61 20.73 2.42 -1.97
N HIS A 62 19.89 2.45 -3.03
CA HIS A 62 18.89 1.43 -3.36
C HIS A 62 17.98 1.05 -2.19
N THR A 63 17.70 1.96 -1.26
CA THR A 63 17.05 1.66 0.04
C THR A 63 15.76 0.85 -0.11
N ARG A 64 14.95 1.15 -1.13
CA ARG A 64 13.71 0.43 -1.47
C ARG A 64 13.97 -0.88 -2.23
N MET A 65 14.94 -0.90 -3.16
CA MET A 65 15.24 -2.08 -3.99
C MET A 65 15.97 -3.19 -3.21
N ASN A 66 16.83 -2.81 -2.25
CA ASN A 66 17.62 -3.70 -1.41
C ASN A 66 16.82 -4.46 -0.35
N LYS A 67 15.53 -4.12 -0.14
CA LYS A 67 14.58 -4.92 0.66
C LYS A 67 14.54 -6.40 0.22
N PHE A 68 14.82 -6.69 -1.05
CA PHE A 68 15.06 -8.05 -1.56
C PHE A 68 16.55 -8.26 -1.83
N ARG A 69 17.27 -8.72 -0.80
CA ARG A 69 18.75 -8.82 -0.79
C ARG A 69 19.34 -9.62 -1.96
N THR A 70 18.64 -10.63 -2.49
CA THR A 70 19.11 -11.46 -3.62
C THR A 70 19.18 -10.74 -4.97
N VAL A 71 18.36 -9.70 -5.18
CA VAL A 71 18.29 -8.95 -6.45
C VAL A 71 18.94 -7.56 -6.33
N GLY A 72 18.91 -6.97 -5.13
CA GLY A 72 19.33 -5.59 -4.88
C GLY A 72 20.75 -5.27 -5.35
N TRP A 73 21.75 -6.06 -4.92
CA TRP A 73 23.16 -5.82 -5.25
C TRP A 73 23.48 -6.00 -6.75
N ALA A 74 22.92 -7.01 -7.40
CA ALA A 74 23.14 -7.24 -8.83
C ALA A 74 22.52 -6.13 -9.69
N HIS A 75 21.34 -5.62 -9.27
CA HIS A 75 20.74 -4.43 -9.85
C HIS A 75 21.52 -3.15 -9.55
N TRP A 76 22.13 -3.03 -8.37
CA TRP A 76 22.99 -1.89 -7.99
C TRP A 76 24.21 -1.81 -8.92
N LEU A 77 24.91 -2.92 -9.12
CA LEU A 77 26.03 -3.02 -10.06
C LEU A 77 25.63 -2.65 -11.49
N VAL A 78 24.54 -3.23 -12.02
CA VAL A 78 24.05 -2.91 -13.37
C VAL A 78 23.62 -1.44 -13.50
N MET A 79 23.06 -0.83 -12.46
CA MET A 79 22.61 0.56 -12.54
C MET A 79 23.80 1.54 -12.58
N PHE A 80 24.81 1.37 -11.71
CA PHE A 80 26.02 2.18 -11.79
C PHE A 80 26.80 1.90 -13.07
N GLY A 81 26.93 0.61 -13.44
CA GLY A 81 27.53 0.15 -14.68
C GLY A 81 26.91 0.79 -15.93
N PHE A 82 25.58 0.86 -16.02
CA PHE A 82 24.89 1.48 -17.14
C PHE A 82 24.96 3.02 -17.13
N LEU A 83 24.69 3.66 -15.98
CA LEU A 83 24.60 5.13 -15.91
C LEU A 83 25.96 5.83 -15.92
N LEU A 84 27.01 5.22 -15.35
CA LEU A 84 28.38 5.74 -15.45
C LEU A 84 29.09 5.20 -16.71
N GLY A 85 28.78 3.97 -17.13
CA GLY A 85 29.25 3.39 -18.40
C GLY A 85 28.88 4.22 -19.63
N ALA A 86 27.81 5.03 -19.55
CA ALA A 86 27.46 6.02 -20.55
C ALA A 86 28.62 6.98 -20.93
N ILE A 87 29.53 7.31 -19.99
CA ILE A 87 30.71 8.15 -20.26
C ILE A 87 31.70 7.43 -21.19
N PHE A 88 31.92 6.14 -20.94
CA PHE A 88 32.77 5.25 -21.74
C PHE A 88 32.11 4.80 -23.05
N TRP A 89 30.78 4.88 -23.14
CA TRP A 89 30.01 4.71 -24.37
C TRP A 89 30.10 5.97 -25.26
N PHE A 90 30.00 7.17 -24.68
CA PHE A 90 30.28 8.40 -25.41
C PHE A 90 31.75 8.51 -25.84
N GLU A 91 32.71 7.94 -25.09
CA GLU A 91 34.12 7.86 -25.53
C GLU A 91 34.28 7.06 -26.85
N ALA A 92 33.41 6.06 -27.09
CA ALA A 92 33.44 5.25 -28.30
C ALA A 92 33.24 6.09 -29.58
N TYR A 93 32.51 7.21 -29.52
CA TYR A 93 32.37 8.15 -30.64
C TYR A 93 33.71 8.72 -31.13
N GLY A 94 34.75 8.78 -30.29
CA GLY A 94 36.10 9.13 -30.74
C GLY A 94 36.91 7.90 -31.19
N GLN A 95 36.80 6.80 -30.44
CA GLN A 95 37.54 5.54 -30.69
C GLN A 95 37.22 4.89 -32.06
N ILE A 96 36.05 5.17 -32.65
CA ILE A 96 35.70 4.75 -34.01
C ILE A 96 36.48 5.51 -35.10
N PHE A 97 36.91 6.75 -34.86
CA PHE A 97 37.74 7.53 -35.80
C PHE A 97 39.23 7.34 -35.49
N ASP A 98 39.60 7.25 -34.21
CA ASP A 98 40.98 7.12 -33.77
C ASP A 98 41.12 6.11 -32.60
N PRO A 99 41.73 4.93 -32.81
CA PRO A 99 41.87 3.90 -31.77
C PRO A 99 42.47 4.39 -30.43
N ALA A 100 43.36 5.39 -30.48
CA ALA A 100 44.03 5.96 -29.32
C ALA A 100 43.14 6.93 -28.50
N PHE A 101 41.93 7.24 -28.97
CA PHE A 101 41.09 8.26 -28.33
C PHE A 101 40.71 7.91 -26.89
N HIS A 102 40.83 8.92 -26.03
CA HIS A 102 40.27 8.98 -24.68
C HIS A 102 39.84 10.43 -24.39
N TRP A 103 39.08 10.66 -23.32
CA TRP A 103 38.73 12.05 -22.96
C TRP A 103 39.99 12.88 -22.64
N PRO A 104 40.18 14.08 -23.24
CA PRO A 104 41.45 14.81 -23.16
C PRO A 104 41.90 15.24 -21.75
N ILE A 105 40.98 15.38 -20.80
CA ILE A 105 41.27 15.86 -19.44
C ILE A 105 41.40 14.70 -18.44
N ILE A 106 40.49 13.72 -18.51
CA ILE A 106 40.33 12.65 -17.49
C ILE A 106 40.73 11.26 -17.98
N GLY A 107 40.84 11.03 -19.29
CA GLY A 107 40.98 9.70 -19.87
C GLY A 107 42.26 8.96 -19.45
N SER A 108 43.34 9.71 -19.22
CA SER A 108 44.64 9.20 -18.75
C SER A 108 44.77 9.13 -17.22
N TRP A 109 43.70 9.43 -16.46
CA TRP A 109 43.76 9.33 -14.99
C TRP A 109 43.60 7.88 -14.55
N ASN A 110 44.53 7.38 -13.74
CA ASN A 110 44.46 6.03 -13.15
C ASN A 110 43.10 5.70 -12.50
N ILE A 111 42.41 6.70 -11.92
CA ILE A 111 41.07 6.55 -11.33
C ILE A 111 39.98 6.35 -12.39
N TYR A 112 40.11 6.98 -13.57
CA TYR A 112 39.18 6.79 -14.69
C TYR A 112 39.37 5.41 -15.34
N ILE A 113 40.63 5.01 -15.56
CA ILE A 113 41.01 3.69 -16.09
C ILE A 113 40.54 2.56 -15.14
N PHE A 114 40.68 2.77 -13.83
CA PHE A 114 40.15 1.86 -12.80
C PHE A 114 38.61 1.86 -12.74
N ALA A 115 37.95 2.99 -13.03
CA ALA A 115 36.50 3.05 -13.10
C ALA A 115 35.96 2.21 -14.28
N ASP A 116 36.58 2.26 -15.46
CA ASP A 116 36.20 1.39 -16.61
C ASP A 116 36.29 -0.09 -16.24
N GLU A 117 37.36 -0.49 -15.53
CA GLU A 117 37.58 -1.86 -15.05
C GLU A 117 36.42 -2.36 -14.17
N ILE A 118 36.11 -1.57 -13.13
CA ILE A 118 35.11 -1.93 -12.11
C ILE A 118 33.68 -1.83 -12.69
N LEU A 119 33.41 -0.87 -13.58
CA LEU A 119 32.10 -0.72 -14.22
C LEU A 119 31.86 -1.78 -15.29
N GLY A 120 32.87 -2.13 -16.10
CA GLY A 120 32.81 -3.24 -17.06
C GLY A 120 32.53 -4.58 -16.37
N LEU A 121 33.40 -4.97 -15.43
CA LEU A 121 33.24 -6.21 -14.65
C LEU A 121 31.94 -6.22 -13.85
N GLY A 122 31.63 -5.12 -13.15
CA GLY A 122 30.40 -4.99 -12.36
C GLY A 122 29.13 -5.14 -13.19
N THR A 123 29.11 -4.55 -14.40
CA THR A 123 27.99 -4.69 -15.35
C THR A 123 27.81 -6.15 -15.77
N VAL A 124 28.89 -6.81 -16.21
CA VAL A 124 28.83 -8.20 -16.72
C VAL A 124 28.44 -9.18 -15.61
N ILE A 125 29.01 -9.06 -14.40
CA ILE A 125 28.65 -9.89 -13.24
C ILE A 125 27.19 -9.66 -12.84
N GLY A 126 26.79 -8.39 -12.68
CA GLY A 126 25.44 -8.02 -12.27
C GLY A 126 24.37 -8.47 -13.25
N ILE A 127 24.56 -8.26 -14.57
CA ILE A 127 23.58 -8.63 -15.57
C ILE A 127 23.49 -10.16 -15.74
N SER A 128 24.61 -10.88 -15.66
CA SER A 128 24.62 -12.35 -15.69
C SER A 128 23.81 -12.94 -14.54
N VAL A 129 23.96 -12.40 -13.32
CA VAL A 129 23.16 -12.80 -12.16
C VAL A 129 21.67 -12.47 -12.35
N LEU A 130 21.33 -11.31 -12.90
CA LEU A 130 19.93 -10.96 -13.17
C LEU A 130 19.28 -11.85 -14.25
N ILE A 131 20.01 -12.20 -15.30
CA ILE A 131 19.57 -13.15 -16.35
C ILE A 131 19.31 -14.53 -15.73
N ILE A 132 20.26 -15.06 -14.95
CA ILE A 132 20.11 -16.35 -14.25
C ILE A 132 18.89 -16.32 -13.32
N LEU A 133 18.74 -15.27 -12.50
CA LEU A 133 17.59 -15.11 -11.61
C LEU A 133 16.27 -14.97 -12.37
N ARG A 134 16.25 -14.42 -13.60
CA ARG A 134 15.06 -14.41 -14.45
C ARG A 134 14.71 -15.80 -14.95
N GLN A 135 15.68 -16.58 -15.43
CA GLN A 135 15.41 -17.95 -15.89
C GLN A 135 14.91 -18.85 -14.76
N LEU A 136 15.52 -18.76 -13.57
CA LEU A 136 15.08 -19.48 -12.36
C LEU A 136 13.68 -19.08 -11.86
N ASN A 137 13.14 -17.93 -12.29
CA ASN A 137 11.81 -17.44 -11.94
C ASN A 137 10.85 -17.41 -13.16
N HIS A 138 11.20 -18.05 -14.28
CA HIS A 138 10.42 -17.93 -15.52
C HIS A 138 9.05 -18.63 -15.39
N PRO A 139 7.94 -18.05 -15.88
CA PRO A 139 6.60 -18.68 -15.90
C PRO A 139 6.49 -19.96 -16.76
N ARG A 140 7.62 -20.51 -17.25
CA ARG A 140 7.68 -21.88 -17.83
C ARG A 140 7.81 -22.95 -16.75
N LEU A 141 8.20 -22.56 -15.52
CA LEU A 141 8.25 -23.42 -14.35
C LEU A 141 6.87 -23.39 -13.68
N PRO A 142 6.12 -24.52 -13.58
CA PRO A 142 4.73 -24.52 -13.15
C PRO A 142 4.53 -24.41 -11.62
N GLN A 143 5.59 -24.20 -10.84
CA GLN A 143 5.50 -24.11 -9.38
C GLN A 143 5.38 -22.65 -8.91
N ARG A 144 4.17 -22.32 -8.44
CA ARG A 144 3.68 -20.98 -8.04
C ARG A 144 3.51 -20.01 -9.21
N LEU A 145 2.57 -19.08 -9.04
CA LEU A 145 2.28 -18.01 -10.01
C LEU A 145 3.47 -17.03 -10.10
N SER A 146 4.34 -17.21 -11.09
CA SER A 146 5.55 -16.39 -11.27
C SER A 146 5.23 -14.90 -11.23
N ARG A 147 6.09 -14.13 -10.54
CA ARG A 147 6.03 -12.66 -10.53
C ARG A 147 6.18 -12.03 -11.92
N PHE A 148 6.77 -12.77 -12.86
CA PHE A 148 6.95 -12.35 -14.25
C PHE A 148 5.84 -12.84 -15.19
N SER A 149 4.80 -13.56 -14.72
CA SER A 149 3.62 -13.87 -15.54
C SER A 149 2.99 -12.59 -16.07
N GLY A 150 2.84 -12.48 -17.40
CA GLY A 150 2.37 -11.27 -18.09
C GLY A 150 3.39 -10.12 -18.21
N SER A 151 4.67 -10.29 -17.84
CA SER A 151 5.72 -9.31 -18.18
C SER A 151 6.21 -9.49 -19.63
N ARG A 152 6.61 -8.40 -20.29
CA ARG A 152 7.08 -8.37 -21.68
C ARG A 152 8.50 -8.94 -21.84
N PHE A 153 8.60 -10.26 -21.97
CA PHE A 153 9.89 -10.96 -22.04
C PHE A 153 10.79 -10.55 -23.21
N GLY A 154 10.23 -10.22 -24.38
CA GLY A 154 11.04 -9.73 -25.52
C GLY A 154 11.80 -8.45 -25.18
N ALA A 155 11.11 -7.47 -24.59
CA ALA A 155 11.71 -6.23 -24.09
C ALA A 155 12.77 -6.49 -23.02
N ALA A 156 12.50 -7.42 -22.08
CA ALA A 156 13.45 -7.79 -21.04
C ALA A 156 14.73 -8.42 -21.61
N TYR A 157 14.62 -9.37 -22.54
CA TYR A 157 15.78 -10.03 -23.14
C TYR A 157 16.58 -9.12 -24.07
N PHE A 158 15.92 -8.22 -24.82
CA PHE A 158 16.63 -7.18 -25.58
C PHE A 158 17.45 -6.28 -24.66
N VAL A 159 16.85 -5.80 -23.57
CA VAL A 159 17.53 -4.96 -22.57
C VAL A 159 18.68 -5.71 -21.88
N GLU A 160 18.50 -6.99 -21.54
CA GLU A 160 19.54 -7.82 -20.91
C GLU A 160 20.70 -8.12 -21.86
N LEU A 161 20.42 -8.37 -23.14
CA LEU A 161 21.43 -8.54 -24.18
C LEU A 161 22.22 -7.26 -24.41
N VAL A 162 21.56 -6.10 -24.54
CA VAL A 162 22.26 -4.81 -24.70
C VAL A 162 23.17 -4.52 -23.50
N VAL A 163 22.67 -4.64 -22.26
CA VAL A 163 23.49 -4.38 -21.06
C VAL A 163 24.69 -5.33 -20.96
N LEU A 164 24.54 -6.59 -21.39
CA LEU A 164 25.66 -7.52 -21.49
C LEU A 164 26.68 -7.11 -22.58
N ILE A 165 26.22 -6.67 -23.74
CA ILE A 165 27.09 -6.17 -24.83
C ILE A 165 27.82 -4.89 -24.41
N GLU A 166 27.17 -3.94 -23.74
CA GLU A 166 27.84 -2.72 -23.23
C GLU A 166 28.90 -3.06 -22.16
N GLY A 167 28.57 -3.98 -21.24
CA GLY A 167 29.50 -4.47 -20.21
C GLY A 167 30.73 -5.14 -20.81
N LEU A 168 30.53 -6.05 -21.76
CA LEU A 168 31.61 -6.69 -22.51
C LEU A 168 32.35 -5.68 -23.41
N GLY A 169 31.66 -4.67 -23.95
CA GLY A 169 32.23 -3.63 -24.80
C GLY A 169 33.20 -2.72 -24.06
N MET A 170 32.95 -2.39 -22.79
CA MET A 170 33.94 -1.75 -21.91
C MET A 170 35.19 -2.62 -21.79
N ILE A 171 35.03 -3.89 -21.39
CA ILE A 171 36.13 -4.85 -21.24
C ILE A 171 36.94 -4.99 -22.54
N PHE A 172 36.31 -5.30 -23.67
CA PHE A 172 37.01 -5.56 -24.93
C PHE A 172 37.70 -4.32 -25.53
N VAL A 173 37.09 -3.13 -25.46
CA VAL A 173 37.76 -1.89 -25.90
C VAL A 173 39.07 -1.69 -25.13
N LYS A 174 39.02 -1.79 -23.80
CA LYS A 174 40.19 -1.63 -22.94
C LYS A 174 41.22 -2.74 -23.14
N THR A 175 40.78 -4.00 -23.21
CA THR A 175 41.64 -5.16 -23.53
C THR A 175 42.40 -4.95 -24.84
N PHE A 176 41.74 -4.51 -25.91
CA PHE A 176 42.41 -4.26 -27.19
C PHE A 176 43.31 -3.02 -27.20
N LYS A 177 43.04 -1.99 -26.38
CA LYS A 177 43.99 -0.88 -26.19
C LYS A 177 45.30 -1.38 -25.57
N ILE A 178 45.21 -2.26 -24.57
CA ILE A 178 46.37 -2.88 -23.91
C ILE A 178 47.09 -3.83 -24.88
N SER A 179 46.39 -4.80 -25.48
CA SER A 179 47.01 -5.84 -26.32
C SER A 179 47.54 -5.36 -27.67
N SER A 180 47.22 -4.12 -28.07
CA SER A 180 47.80 -3.44 -29.25
C SER A 180 48.88 -2.41 -28.89
N GLY A 181 49.21 -2.22 -27.60
CA GLY A 181 50.22 -1.27 -27.14
C GLY A 181 49.81 0.21 -27.26
N LEU A 182 48.52 0.50 -27.36
CA LEU A 182 48.00 1.89 -27.35
C LEU A 182 47.86 2.46 -25.94
N GLU A 183 47.76 1.61 -24.92
CA GLU A 183 47.64 1.99 -23.52
C GLU A 183 48.42 0.99 -22.66
N ASP A 184 49.33 1.47 -21.79
CA ASP A 184 50.04 0.66 -20.80
C ASP A 184 49.65 1.12 -19.37
N PRO A 185 48.47 0.69 -18.87
CA PRO A 185 47.93 1.16 -17.61
C PRO A 185 48.49 0.34 -16.42
N PRO A 186 48.78 0.96 -15.25
CA PRO A 186 49.27 0.24 -14.08
C PRO A 186 48.32 -0.91 -13.68
N ILE A 187 48.86 -2.10 -13.40
CA ILE A 187 48.08 -3.34 -13.20
C ILE A 187 46.93 -3.16 -12.18
N TRP A 188 47.10 -2.38 -11.12
CA TRP A 188 46.03 -2.13 -10.12
C TRP A 188 44.79 -1.42 -10.70
N THR A 189 44.94 -0.68 -11.80
CA THR A 189 43.85 -0.02 -12.55
C THR A 189 43.17 -0.95 -13.58
N SER A 190 43.79 -2.09 -13.88
CA SER A 190 43.46 -2.96 -15.03
C SER A 190 43.64 -4.44 -14.68
N PHE A 191 43.31 -4.82 -13.44
CA PHE A 191 43.72 -6.08 -12.82
C PHE A 191 43.11 -7.33 -13.46
N PHE A 192 42.09 -7.20 -14.30
CA PHE A 192 41.55 -8.26 -15.14
C PHE A 192 41.94 -8.03 -16.61
N THR A 193 41.72 -6.82 -17.14
CA THR A 193 41.95 -6.51 -18.55
C THR A 193 43.41 -6.64 -18.98
N HIS A 194 44.38 -6.39 -18.08
CA HIS A 194 45.81 -6.60 -18.32
C HIS A 194 46.15 -8.08 -18.58
N TYR A 195 45.63 -9.02 -17.77
CA TYR A 195 45.85 -10.45 -18.00
C TYR A 195 44.99 -10.98 -19.15
N PHE A 196 43.76 -10.47 -19.33
CA PHE A 196 42.90 -10.85 -20.44
C PHE A 196 43.49 -10.40 -21.79
N ALA A 197 44.20 -9.27 -21.84
CA ALA A 197 44.93 -8.77 -23.00
C ALA A 197 46.07 -9.70 -23.47
N GLN A 198 46.65 -10.51 -22.58
CA GLN A 198 47.68 -11.50 -22.95
C GLN A 198 47.13 -12.59 -23.88
N LEU A 199 45.82 -12.84 -23.88
CA LEU A 199 45.15 -13.74 -24.83
C LEU A 199 45.02 -13.16 -26.25
N PHE A 200 45.33 -11.87 -26.43
CA PHE A 200 45.19 -11.11 -27.67
C PHE A 200 46.49 -10.35 -28.03
N GLU A 201 47.63 -10.70 -27.43
CA GLU A 201 48.91 -10.01 -27.61
C GLU A 201 49.28 -9.87 -29.10
N GLY A 202 49.67 -8.66 -29.52
CA GLY A 202 49.93 -8.34 -30.92
C GLY A 202 48.68 -8.07 -31.76
N SER A 203 47.49 -7.95 -31.14
CA SER A 203 46.26 -7.55 -31.82
C SER A 203 46.43 -6.22 -32.58
N SER A 204 45.92 -6.15 -33.81
CA SER A 204 45.90 -4.89 -34.56
C SER A 204 45.00 -3.85 -33.89
N VAL A 205 45.42 -2.58 -33.91
CA VAL A 205 44.67 -1.42 -33.40
C VAL A 205 43.24 -1.29 -33.96
N TYR A 206 42.96 -1.90 -35.13
CA TYR A 206 41.62 -1.96 -35.69
C TYR A 206 40.62 -2.74 -34.81
N TRP A 207 41.07 -3.62 -33.91
CA TRP A 207 40.19 -4.29 -32.95
C TRP A 207 39.62 -3.35 -31.89
N VAL A 208 40.34 -2.27 -31.52
CA VAL A 208 39.79 -1.21 -30.65
C VAL A 208 38.63 -0.50 -31.36
N THR A 209 38.83 -0.09 -32.62
CA THR A 209 37.76 0.50 -33.43
C THR A 209 36.60 -0.48 -33.64
N ALA A 210 36.86 -1.78 -33.88
CA ALA A 210 35.80 -2.78 -34.04
C ALA A 210 34.97 -2.96 -32.75
N ALA A 211 35.60 -3.07 -31.59
CA ALA A 211 34.91 -3.15 -30.30
C ALA A 211 34.15 -1.84 -29.99
N ALA A 212 34.74 -0.68 -30.29
CA ALA A 212 34.08 0.62 -30.13
C ALA A 212 32.87 0.78 -31.07
N VAL A 213 32.93 0.30 -32.32
CA VAL A 213 31.77 0.25 -33.23
C VAL A 213 30.68 -0.65 -32.67
N VAL A 214 31.00 -1.87 -32.22
CA VAL A 214 29.99 -2.78 -31.65
C VAL A 214 29.29 -2.14 -30.45
N LYS A 215 30.06 -1.61 -29.49
CA LYS A 215 29.58 -0.92 -28.29
C LYS A 215 28.73 0.32 -28.62
N LEU A 216 29.21 1.17 -29.53
CA LEU A 216 28.45 2.35 -29.94
C LEU A 216 27.12 1.95 -30.60
N MET A 217 27.17 0.99 -31.55
CA MET A 217 26.01 0.57 -32.31
C MET A 217 24.99 -0.22 -31.50
N SER A 218 25.37 -1.00 -30.47
CA SER A 218 24.41 -1.61 -29.55
C SER A 218 23.60 -0.55 -28.80
N GLY A 219 24.24 0.50 -28.27
CA GLY A 219 23.54 1.64 -27.68
C GLY A 219 22.68 2.43 -28.67
N MET A 220 23.12 2.59 -29.93
CA MET A 220 22.30 3.25 -30.96
C MET A 220 21.06 2.43 -31.35
N ILE A 221 21.20 1.11 -31.50
CA ILE A 221 20.07 0.20 -31.73
C ILE A 221 19.12 0.24 -30.52
N TRP A 222 19.65 0.28 -29.29
CA TRP A 222 18.86 0.44 -28.08
C TRP A 222 18.07 1.76 -28.05
N LEU A 223 18.70 2.90 -28.36
CA LEU A 223 18.02 4.21 -28.44
C LEU A 223 16.87 4.19 -29.47
N ALA A 224 17.11 3.65 -30.67
CA ALA A 224 16.09 3.54 -31.70
C ALA A 224 14.93 2.63 -31.29
N VAL A 225 15.22 1.42 -30.80
CA VAL A 225 14.18 0.44 -30.40
C VAL A 225 13.37 0.96 -29.22
N VAL A 226 14.00 1.53 -28.20
CA VAL A 226 13.32 2.09 -27.01
C VAL A 226 12.51 3.34 -27.37
N GLY A 227 13.01 4.19 -28.28
CA GLY A 227 12.28 5.35 -28.84
C GLY A 227 11.04 4.98 -29.66
N LEU A 228 11.04 3.80 -30.28
CA LEU A 228 9.88 3.25 -30.98
C LEU A 228 8.90 2.53 -30.03
N ASN A 229 9.36 2.03 -28.88
CA ASN A 229 8.59 1.23 -27.93
C ASN A 229 8.46 1.96 -26.58
N ILE A 230 7.62 3.01 -26.55
CA ILE A 230 7.40 3.85 -25.35
C ILE A 230 6.70 3.14 -24.18
N ASP A 231 6.10 1.98 -24.44
CA ASP A 231 5.41 1.13 -23.47
C ASP A 231 6.34 0.06 -22.84
N TRP A 232 7.62 -0.04 -23.23
CA TRP A 232 8.58 -0.95 -22.61
C TRP A 232 9.05 -0.41 -21.25
N GLY A 233 8.23 -0.55 -20.20
CA GLY A 233 8.56 -0.07 -18.84
C GLY A 233 9.86 -0.64 -18.25
N VAL A 234 10.25 -1.85 -18.66
CA VAL A 234 11.57 -2.43 -18.33
C VAL A 234 12.75 -1.65 -18.93
N ALA A 235 12.54 -0.96 -20.06
CA ALA A 235 13.50 -0.02 -20.62
C ALA A 235 13.36 1.38 -20.00
N TRP A 236 12.14 1.92 -19.98
CA TRP A 236 11.87 3.34 -19.67
C TRP A 236 12.01 3.74 -18.20
N HIS A 237 12.00 2.80 -17.25
CA HIS A 237 12.18 3.14 -15.84
C HIS A 237 13.53 3.81 -15.52
N ARG A 238 14.56 3.66 -16.36
CA ARG A 238 15.84 4.38 -16.19
C ARG A 238 15.72 5.89 -16.41
N PHE A 239 14.59 6.35 -16.96
CA PHE A 239 14.26 7.76 -17.08
C PHE A 239 13.08 8.12 -16.17
N ALA A 240 12.00 7.33 -16.20
CA ALA A 240 10.75 7.66 -15.50
C ALA A 240 10.82 7.50 -13.95
N ALA A 241 11.72 6.66 -13.42
CA ALA A 241 11.82 6.47 -11.97
C ALA A 241 12.26 7.73 -11.21
N PHE A 242 13.15 8.55 -11.80
CA PHE A 242 13.63 9.78 -11.18
C PHE A 242 12.51 10.79 -10.88
N PRO A 243 11.71 11.27 -11.87
CA PRO A 243 10.59 12.15 -11.59
C PRO A 243 9.51 11.47 -10.74
N ASN A 244 9.29 10.15 -10.85
CA ASN A 244 8.26 9.50 -10.03
C ASN A 244 8.62 9.51 -8.53
N ILE A 245 9.88 9.22 -8.19
CA ILE A 245 10.40 9.30 -6.81
C ILE A 245 10.45 10.76 -6.32
N PHE A 246 10.72 11.73 -7.20
CA PHE A 246 10.67 13.16 -6.84
C PHE A 246 9.25 13.65 -6.53
N PHE A 247 8.26 13.25 -7.34
CA PHE A 247 6.85 13.65 -7.24
C PHE A 247 5.96 12.72 -6.40
N LYS A 248 6.57 11.90 -5.53
CA LYS A 248 5.88 11.14 -4.47
C LYS A 248 4.82 11.96 -3.75
N ARG A 249 3.77 11.29 -3.29
CA ARG A 249 2.74 11.86 -2.43
C ARG A 249 3.36 12.48 -1.16
N GLU A 250 4.10 11.68 -0.39
CA GLU A 250 4.65 12.09 0.91
C GLU A 250 5.94 12.92 0.80
N THR A 251 5.99 14.07 1.50
CA THR A 251 7.12 15.02 1.40
C THR A 251 8.37 14.58 2.17
N ASP A 252 8.30 13.55 3.01
CA ASP A 252 9.39 13.01 3.82
C ASP A 252 10.13 11.83 3.16
N GLY A 253 9.58 11.28 2.07
CA GLY A 253 10.07 10.06 1.44
C GLY A 253 9.42 8.78 1.95
N GLY A 254 8.34 8.89 2.72
CA GLY A 254 7.41 7.80 2.97
C GLY A 254 6.89 7.13 1.69
N VAL A 255 6.16 6.05 1.88
CA VAL A 255 5.38 5.40 0.81
C VAL A 255 3.98 5.99 0.80
N ALA A 256 3.32 6.02 -0.37
CA ALA A 256 1.94 6.49 -0.50
C ALA A 256 0.92 5.54 0.15
N LEU A 257 0.88 5.53 1.49
CA LEU A 257 0.00 4.77 2.38
C LEU A 257 -0.33 5.63 3.62
N GLY A 258 -1.03 5.07 4.61
CA GLY A 258 -1.70 5.86 5.64
C GLY A 258 -3.10 6.21 5.14
N ALA A 259 -3.38 7.50 5.02
CA ALA A 259 -4.59 8.00 4.36
C ALA A 259 -4.70 7.55 2.89
N ALA A 260 -5.92 7.30 2.43
CA ALA A 260 -6.26 7.38 1.01
C ALA A 260 -6.20 8.83 0.54
N LYS A 261 -5.81 9.03 -0.72
CA LYS A 261 -5.94 10.31 -1.42
C LYS A 261 -7.42 10.74 -1.46
N MET A 262 -7.72 12.02 -1.21
CA MET A 262 -9.06 12.59 -1.42
C MET A 262 -9.52 12.46 -2.87
N MET A 263 -10.83 12.48 -3.11
CA MET A 263 -11.36 12.60 -4.46
C MET A 263 -11.02 14.00 -5.01
N VAL A 264 -10.49 14.07 -6.24
CA VAL A 264 -9.98 15.32 -6.83
C VAL A 264 -10.41 15.43 -8.29
N SER A 265 -10.75 16.66 -8.69
CA SER A 265 -10.97 17.06 -10.08
C SER A 265 -10.07 18.23 -10.41
N ASN A 266 -9.42 18.20 -11.57
CA ASN A 266 -8.62 19.30 -12.10
C ASN A 266 -7.54 19.86 -11.13
N GLY A 267 -7.06 19.03 -10.20
CA GLY A 267 -6.07 19.38 -9.17
C GLY A 267 -6.62 20.05 -7.91
N LYS A 268 -7.95 20.12 -7.76
CA LYS A 268 -8.65 20.52 -6.53
C LYS A 268 -9.27 19.29 -5.86
N VAL A 269 -9.42 19.32 -4.54
CA VAL A 269 -10.31 18.39 -3.82
C VAL A 269 -11.75 18.71 -4.19
N LEU A 270 -12.55 17.67 -4.43
CA LEU A 270 -13.99 17.83 -4.66
C LEU A 270 -14.73 18.03 -3.33
N ASP A 271 -15.53 19.10 -3.31
CA ASP A 271 -16.54 19.39 -2.31
C ASP A 271 -17.89 18.88 -2.84
N MET A 272 -18.57 18.04 -2.06
CA MET A 272 -19.79 17.35 -2.49
C MET A 272 -21.00 18.30 -2.63
N GLU A 273 -20.95 19.49 -2.05
CA GLU A 273 -22.02 20.50 -2.22
C GLU A 273 -21.90 21.29 -3.53
N THR A 274 -20.72 21.28 -4.17
CA THR A 274 -20.42 22.11 -5.36
C THR A 274 -19.85 21.36 -6.56
N ALA A 275 -19.59 20.05 -6.45
CA ALA A 275 -19.12 19.21 -7.54
C ALA A 275 -20.23 18.87 -8.55
N ASP A 276 -19.93 19.04 -9.84
CA ASP A 276 -20.86 18.81 -10.95
C ASP A 276 -20.47 17.54 -11.74
N PRO A 277 -21.30 16.48 -11.78
CA PRO A 277 -20.94 15.22 -12.45
C PRO A 277 -20.65 15.37 -13.96
N ASP A 278 -21.26 16.35 -14.64
CA ASP A 278 -21.02 16.56 -16.08
C ASP A 278 -19.65 17.22 -16.37
N VAL A 279 -19.00 17.79 -15.34
CA VAL A 279 -17.77 18.59 -15.45
C VAL A 279 -16.60 18.00 -14.64
N ASP A 280 -16.87 17.40 -13.48
CA ASP A 280 -15.89 16.94 -12.50
C ASP A 280 -15.72 15.41 -12.47
N ALA A 281 -14.50 14.96 -12.22
CA ALA A 281 -14.18 13.54 -12.17
C ALA A 281 -14.43 12.94 -10.77
N PHE A 282 -15.56 12.24 -10.60
CA PHE A 282 -15.92 11.49 -9.39
C PHE A 282 -15.14 10.17 -9.27
N GLY A 283 -13.80 10.25 -9.29
CA GLY A 283 -12.90 9.11 -9.44
C GLY A 283 -12.33 9.02 -10.87
N ALA A 284 -12.07 7.81 -11.34
CA ALA A 284 -11.54 7.55 -12.69
C ALA A 284 -12.37 6.52 -13.45
N GLY A 285 -13.13 6.98 -14.44
CA GLY A 285 -13.86 6.16 -15.41
C GLY A 285 -13.18 6.08 -16.78
N LYS A 286 -12.25 7.00 -17.05
CA LYS A 286 -11.43 7.12 -18.25
C LYS A 286 -9.97 7.34 -17.85
N ILE A 287 -9.03 7.02 -18.73
CA ILE A 287 -7.60 7.12 -18.43
C ILE A 287 -7.13 8.58 -18.24
N GLU A 288 -7.75 9.53 -18.93
CA GLU A 288 -7.55 10.97 -18.78
C GLU A 288 -8.07 11.55 -17.45
N ASP A 289 -8.89 10.83 -16.69
CA ASP A 289 -9.34 11.25 -15.35
C ASP A 289 -8.22 11.14 -14.31
N PHE A 290 -7.31 10.18 -14.48
CA PHE A 290 -6.12 10.11 -13.63
C PHE A 290 -5.24 11.32 -13.86
N SER A 291 -4.70 11.87 -12.76
CA SER A 291 -3.70 12.94 -12.83
C SER A 291 -2.47 12.54 -13.66
N TRP A 292 -1.70 13.51 -14.15
CA TRP A 292 -0.44 13.25 -14.85
C TRP A 292 0.56 12.42 -14.01
N LYS A 293 0.50 12.48 -12.67
CA LYS A 293 1.29 11.60 -11.79
C LYS A 293 0.80 10.14 -11.82
N GLY A 294 -0.48 9.91 -12.05
CA GLY A 294 -1.01 8.57 -12.36
C GLY A 294 -0.46 8.04 -13.69
N TRP A 295 -0.50 8.85 -14.75
CA TRP A 295 0.11 8.49 -16.03
C TRP A 295 1.62 8.21 -15.92
N LEU A 296 2.35 9.01 -15.11
CA LEU A 296 3.76 8.76 -14.81
C LEU A 296 3.95 7.46 -14.03
N ASP A 297 3.10 7.16 -13.04
CA ASP A 297 3.11 5.89 -12.29
C ASP A 297 2.96 4.68 -13.21
N PHE A 298 1.95 4.68 -14.09
CA PHE A 298 1.70 3.59 -15.03
C PHE A 298 2.91 3.40 -15.97
N THR A 299 3.43 4.51 -16.51
CA THR A 299 4.63 4.53 -17.37
C THR A 299 5.90 4.06 -16.65
N THR A 300 6.01 4.31 -15.35
CA THR A 300 7.15 3.91 -14.51
C THR A 300 7.10 2.43 -14.09
N CYS A 301 6.03 1.70 -14.42
CA CYS A 301 5.90 0.27 -14.10
C CYS A 301 7.03 -0.57 -14.72
N THR A 302 8.00 -0.98 -13.90
CA THR A 302 9.22 -1.69 -14.33
C THR A 302 9.00 -3.16 -14.71
N GLU A 303 7.76 -3.63 -14.63
CA GLU A 303 7.33 -5.02 -14.83
C GLU A 303 8.04 -6.08 -13.94
N CYS A 304 8.73 -5.64 -12.88
CA CYS A 304 9.55 -6.49 -12.01
C CYS A 304 8.76 -7.48 -11.12
N GLY A 305 7.44 -7.28 -11.00
CA GLY A 305 6.54 -8.19 -10.29
C GLY A 305 6.64 -8.20 -8.76
N ARG A 306 7.38 -7.28 -8.12
CA ARG A 306 7.45 -7.23 -6.64
C ARG A 306 6.06 -7.07 -6.01
N CYS A 307 5.29 -6.10 -6.49
CA CYS A 307 3.90 -5.86 -6.08
C CYS A 307 2.95 -7.04 -6.37
N GLN A 308 3.18 -7.78 -7.47
CA GLN A 308 2.44 -9.01 -7.82
C GLN A 308 2.74 -10.14 -6.84
N SER A 309 4.03 -10.45 -6.58
CA SER A 309 4.46 -11.50 -5.64
C SER A 309 4.10 -11.26 -4.17
N GLN A 310 3.63 -10.06 -3.84
CA GLN A 310 3.25 -9.65 -2.48
C GLN A 310 1.76 -9.29 -2.39
N CYS A 311 1.01 -9.39 -3.49
CA CYS A 311 -0.43 -9.22 -3.49
C CYS A 311 -1.11 -10.49 -2.92
N PRO A 312 -1.99 -10.38 -1.90
CA PRO A 312 -2.69 -11.53 -1.34
C PRO A 312 -3.67 -12.16 -2.33
N ALA A 313 -4.35 -11.35 -3.15
CA ALA A 313 -5.27 -11.83 -4.19
C ALA A 313 -4.53 -12.67 -5.26
N TRP A 314 -3.45 -12.13 -5.84
CA TRP A 314 -2.61 -12.87 -6.78
C TRP A 314 -2.11 -14.20 -6.21
N ASN A 315 -1.53 -14.18 -5.01
CA ASN A 315 -0.95 -15.38 -4.39
C ASN A 315 -2.01 -16.45 -4.02
N THR A 316 -3.29 -16.11 -4.01
CA THR A 316 -4.40 -17.05 -3.77
C THR A 316 -5.16 -17.45 -5.04
N GLY A 317 -4.74 -16.98 -6.22
CA GLY A 317 -5.31 -17.38 -7.52
C GLY A 317 -6.48 -16.53 -8.01
N LYS A 318 -6.70 -15.35 -7.42
CA LYS A 318 -7.64 -14.34 -7.93
C LYS A 318 -7.02 -13.57 -9.12
N PRO A 319 -7.82 -13.01 -10.05
CA PRO A 319 -7.31 -12.38 -11.28
C PRO A 319 -6.44 -11.14 -11.03
N LEU A 320 -6.58 -10.48 -9.87
CA LEU A 320 -5.83 -9.29 -9.52
C LEU A 320 -4.31 -9.52 -9.43
N SER A 321 -3.58 -8.97 -10.40
CA SER A 321 -2.17 -8.57 -10.23
C SER A 321 -2.02 -7.05 -10.27
N PRO A 322 -1.55 -6.39 -9.19
CA PRO A 322 -1.25 -4.97 -9.20
C PRO A 322 -0.23 -4.55 -10.26
N LYS A 323 0.65 -5.46 -10.72
CA LYS A 323 1.56 -5.19 -11.84
C LYS A 323 0.79 -5.09 -13.16
N LEU A 324 -0.10 -6.07 -13.43
CA LEU A 324 -0.85 -6.12 -14.68
C LEU A 324 -1.85 -4.97 -14.77
N MET A 325 -2.49 -4.58 -13.67
CA MET A 325 -3.34 -3.38 -13.60
C MET A 325 -2.58 -2.12 -14.07
N MET A 326 -1.38 -1.86 -13.54
CA MET A 326 -0.57 -0.71 -13.96
C MET A 326 -0.08 -0.82 -15.41
N MET A 327 0.11 -2.05 -15.92
CA MET A 327 0.45 -2.29 -17.34
C MET A 327 -0.75 -2.06 -18.27
N SER A 328 -1.96 -2.51 -17.92
CA SER A 328 -3.17 -2.25 -18.69
C SER A 328 -3.45 -0.75 -18.79
N LEU A 329 -3.37 -0.01 -17.67
CA LEU A 329 -3.57 1.45 -17.65
C LEU A 329 -2.51 2.17 -18.50
N ARG A 330 -1.23 1.73 -18.44
CA ARG A 330 -0.16 2.25 -19.30
C ARG A 330 -0.43 1.99 -20.77
N ASP A 331 -0.72 0.73 -21.12
CA ASP A 331 -0.81 0.28 -22.51
C ASP A 331 -2.06 0.85 -23.20
N HIS A 332 -3.21 0.88 -22.50
CA HIS A 332 -4.41 1.60 -22.92
C HIS A 332 -4.15 3.11 -23.08
N GLY A 333 -3.48 3.74 -22.10
CA GLY A 333 -3.15 5.16 -22.16
C GLY A 333 -2.29 5.54 -23.37
N GLN A 334 -1.28 4.73 -23.72
CA GLN A 334 -0.47 4.96 -24.92
C GLN A 334 -1.20 4.64 -26.23
N ALA A 335 -2.09 3.63 -26.24
CA ALA A 335 -2.90 3.30 -27.41
C ALA A 335 -4.00 4.34 -27.70
N LYS A 336 -4.62 4.91 -26.66
CA LYS A 336 -5.60 6.02 -26.76
C LYS A 336 -4.93 7.40 -26.97
N ALA A 337 -3.65 7.57 -26.63
CA ALA A 337 -2.95 8.86 -26.73
C ALA A 337 -3.08 9.60 -28.08
N PRO A 338 -3.05 8.95 -29.27
CA PRO A 338 -3.22 9.66 -30.54
C PRO A 338 -4.59 10.34 -30.71
N TYR A 339 -5.64 9.79 -30.10
CA TYR A 339 -6.98 10.38 -30.06
C TYR A 339 -7.02 11.61 -29.15
N LEU A 340 -6.51 11.48 -27.92
CA LEU A 340 -6.37 12.59 -26.97
C LEU A 340 -5.53 13.73 -27.56
N PHE A 341 -4.45 13.40 -28.29
CA PHE A 341 -3.58 14.37 -28.95
C PHE A 341 -4.25 15.18 -30.05
N ALA A 342 -5.33 14.68 -30.67
CA ALA A 342 -6.15 15.41 -31.64
C ALA A 342 -7.22 16.30 -30.97
N GLY A 343 -7.24 16.33 -29.64
CA GLY A 343 -8.25 16.99 -28.83
C GLY A 343 -9.50 16.15 -28.57
N GLY A 344 -9.46 14.83 -28.77
CA GLY A 344 -10.59 13.94 -28.51
C GLY A 344 -10.97 13.89 -27.03
N LYS A 345 -12.26 14.05 -26.73
CA LYS A 345 -12.82 13.89 -25.39
C LYS A 345 -14.29 13.45 -25.52
N LYS A 346 -14.68 12.43 -24.75
CA LYS A 346 -16.07 12.03 -24.57
C LYS A 346 -16.66 12.50 -23.24
N ASP A 347 -17.93 12.87 -23.23
CA ASP A 347 -18.71 13.15 -22.03
C ASP A 347 -19.18 11.86 -21.32
N MET A 348 -20.13 11.95 -20.38
CA MET A 348 -20.70 10.78 -19.70
C MET A 348 -21.69 9.98 -20.54
N GLY A 349 -22.33 10.57 -21.56
CA GLY A 349 -23.17 9.84 -22.52
C GLY A 349 -22.34 9.00 -23.51
N GLY A 350 -21.06 9.37 -23.69
CA GLY A 350 -20.15 8.78 -24.67
C GLY A 350 -20.07 9.57 -25.97
N ASP A 351 -20.72 10.73 -26.03
CA ASP A 351 -20.71 11.63 -27.18
C ASP A 351 -19.38 12.40 -27.27
N GLU A 352 -18.94 12.68 -28.51
CA GLU A 352 -17.67 13.36 -28.77
C GLU A 352 -17.83 14.87 -28.59
N VAL A 353 -17.21 15.40 -27.53
CA VAL A 353 -17.25 16.82 -27.15
C VAL A 353 -15.90 17.55 -27.37
N GLY A 354 -14.84 16.84 -27.77
CA GLY A 354 -13.51 17.42 -28.04
C GLY A 354 -13.18 17.56 -29.53
N ILE A 355 -13.54 16.56 -30.34
CA ILE A 355 -13.45 16.57 -31.81
C ILE A 355 -14.78 17.06 -32.40
N ILE A 356 -15.13 18.30 -32.07
CA ILE A 356 -16.28 19.03 -32.62
C ILE A 356 -15.87 20.14 -33.61
N ASP A 357 -16.84 20.57 -34.42
CA ASP A 357 -16.76 21.69 -35.36
C ASP A 357 -17.11 23.04 -34.67
N LYS A 358 -17.50 24.06 -35.44
CA LYS A 358 -17.87 25.39 -34.90
C LYS A 358 -19.33 25.50 -34.47
N ASP A 359 -20.16 24.60 -34.96
CA ASP A 359 -21.61 24.58 -34.78
C ASP A 359 -22.04 23.56 -33.71
N GLY A 360 -21.07 22.77 -33.19
CA GLY A 360 -21.22 21.83 -32.08
C GLY A 360 -21.28 20.36 -32.50
N ASN A 361 -21.18 20.05 -33.79
CA ASN A 361 -21.27 18.68 -34.30
C ASN A 361 -19.89 18.01 -34.37
N VAL A 362 -19.83 16.68 -34.50
CA VAL A 362 -18.57 15.94 -34.61
C VAL A 362 -17.80 16.33 -35.88
N ASP A 363 -16.55 16.77 -35.73
CA ASP A 363 -15.62 17.08 -36.81
C ASP A 363 -15.03 15.78 -37.38
N GLU A 364 -15.84 15.07 -38.17
CA GLU A 364 -15.46 13.83 -38.86
C GLU A 364 -14.19 14.00 -39.71
N ALA A 365 -13.93 15.19 -40.25
CA ALA A 365 -12.74 15.47 -41.03
C ALA A 365 -11.46 15.57 -40.17
N ARG A 366 -11.56 15.85 -38.87
CA ARG A 366 -10.48 15.70 -37.88
C ARG A 366 -10.45 14.30 -37.29
N LEU A 367 -11.61 13.71 -37.00
CA LEU A 367 -11.72 12.37 -36.42
C LEU A 367 -11.20 11.28 -37.37
N ALA A 368 -11.40 11.41 -38.69
CA ALA A 368 -10.85 10.51 -39.71
C ALA A 368 -9.32 10.62 -39.89
N LYS A 369 -8.65 11.60 -39.27
CA LYS A 369 -7.19 11.71 -39.23
C LYS A 369 -6.58 11.03 -38.00
N VAL A 370 -7.41 10.66 -37.01
CA VAL A 370 -6.99 9.85 -35.86
C VAL A 370 -6.89 8.39 -36.32
N PRO A 371 -5.82 7.65 -35.98
CA PRO A 371 -5.72 6.24 -36.29
C PRO A 371 -6.92 5.44 -35.75
N GLU A 372 -7.49 4.57 -36.58
CA GLU A 372 -8.70 3.79 -36.25
C GLU A 372 -8.55 3.02 -34.92
N ALA A 373 -7.40 2.36 -34.71
CA ALA A 373 -7.10 1.67 -33.45
C ALA A 373 -7.14 2.59 -32.22
N ALA A 374 -6.75 3.86 -32.34
CA ALA A 374 -6.81 4.84 -31.25
C ALA A 374 -8.22 5.40 -31.02
N ARG A 375 -9.08 5.38 -32.06
CA ARG A 375 -10.53 5.62 -31.90
C ARG A 375 -11.20 4.45 -31.18
N LEU A 376 -10.95 3.21 -31.63
CA LEU A 376 -11.52 1.99 -31.03
C LEU A 376 -11.10 1.81 -29.57
N GLU A 377 -9.84 2.11 -29.23
CA GLU A 377 -9.36 2.10 -27.83
C GLU A 377 -9.99 3.24 -26.99
N ALA A 378 -10.48 4.32 -27.61
CA ALA A 378 -11.20 5.39 -26.91
C ALA A 378 -12.66 5.02 -26.57
N GLU A 379 -13.27 4.06 -27.28
CA GLU A 379 -14.60 3.49 -26.98
C GLU A 379 -14.57 2.43 -25.86
N ARG A 380 -13.39 2.08 -25.36
CA ARG A 380 -13.17 0.94 -24.46
C ARG A 380 -13.39 1.34 -22.99
N LYS A 381 -14.41 0.76 -22.33
CA LYS A 381 -14.70 1.03 -20.90
C LYS A 381 -13.49 0.69 -20.03
N LEU A 382 -13.11 1.60 -19.12
CA LEU A 382 -11.93 1.43 -18.27
C LEU A 382 -12.07 0.24 -17.31
N VAL A 383 -13.25 0.04 -16.74
CA VAL A 383 -13.56 -1.09 -15.84
C VAL A 383 -14.87 -1.75 -16.27
N GLY A 384 -14.92 -3.08 -16.29
CA GLY A 384 -16.13 -3.83 -16.60
C GLY A 384 -15.84 -5.32 -16.83
N GLU A 385 -16.73 -6.01 -17.54
CA GLU A 385 -16.49 -7.40 -17.94
C GLU A 385 -15.37 -7.49 -19.00
N SER A 386 -14.58 -8.56 -18.92
CA SER A 386 -13.47 -8.82 -19.84
C SER A 386 -13.89 -9.57 -21.13
N GLU A 387 -15.13 -10.06 -21.20
CA GLU A 387 -15.72 -10.65 -22.41
C GLU A 387 -16.54 -9.59 -23.20
N GLY A 388 -16.46 -9.61 -24.53
CA GLY A 388 -17.15 -8.65 -25.40
C GLY A 388 -16.41 -8.36 -26.71
N THR A 389 -16.93 -7.41 -27.50
CA THR A 389 -16.34 -7.02 -28.80
C THR A 389 -15.09 -6.13 -28.68
N THR A 390 -14.91 -5.45 -27.54
CA THR A 390 -13.68 -4.69 -27.20
C THR A 390 -13.07 -5.11 -25.87
N GLY A 391 -13.91 -5.50 -24.89
CA GLY A 391 -13.52 -5.93 -23.55
C GLY A 391 -12.97 -4.79 -22.67
N ALA A 392 -13.25 -4.78 -21.38
CA ALA A 392 -12.77 -3.72 -20.50
C ALA A 392 -11.22 -3.62 -20.47
N VAL A 393 -10.69 -2.45 -20.10
CA VAL A 393 -9.24 -2.27 -19.84
C VAL A 393 -8.82 -3.01 -18.57
N ILE A 394 -9.66 -2.92 -17.55
CA ILE A 394 -9.57 -3.57 -16.25
C ILE A 394 -10.81 -4.46 -16.06
N ASP A 395 -10.58 -5.73 -15.76
CA ASP A 395 -11.62 -6.65 -15.35
C ASP A 395 -12.22 -6.26 -13.97
N ALA A 396 -13.55 -6.24 -13.86
CA ALA A 396 -14.25 -5.81 -12.65
C ALA A 396 -13.90 -6.69 -11.43
N GLU A 397 -13.80 -8.00 -11.57
CA GLU A 397 -13.40 -8.87 -10.45
C GLU A 397 -11.93 -8.67 -10.08
N ALA A 398 -11.05 -8.33 -11.03
CA ALA A 398 -9.70 -7.87 -10.70
C ALA A 398 -9.69 -6.56 -9.89
N LEU A 399 -10.60 -5.61 -10.13
CA LEU A 399 -10.77 -4.41 -9.30
C LEU A 399 -11.31 -4.76 -7.90
N TRP A 400 -12.36 -5.57 -7.82
CA TRP A 400 -13.05 -5.90 -6.56
C TRP A 400 -12.30 -6.92 -5.68
N SER A 401 -11.39 -7.70 -6.26
CA SER A 401 -10.38 -8.50 -5.53
C SER A 401 -9.36 -7.67 -4.72
N CYS A 402 -9.28 -6.35 -4.88
CA CYS A 402 -8.31 -5.52 -4.15
C CYS A 402 -8.69 -5.32 -2.67
N THR A 403 -7.81 -5.73 -1.75
CA THR A 403 -8.01 -5.58 -0.30
C THR A 403 -7.47 -4.27 0.31
N THR A 404 -7.10 -3.28 -0.53
CA THR A 404 -6.48 -1.98 -0.17
C THR A 404 -5.24 -2.02 0.76
N CYS A 405 -4.73 -3.20 1.11
CA CYS A 405 -3.76 -3.44 2.21
C CYS A 405 -2.31 -2.94 1.99
N GLY A 406 -2.07 -2.09 0.99
CA GLY A 406 -0.80 -1.41 0.72
C GLY A 406 0.39 -2.28 0.28
N ALA A 407 0.26 -3.61 0.21
CA ALA A 407 1.39 -4.51 -0.05
C ALA A 407 2.10 -4.24 -1.39
N CYS A 408 1.35 -3.77 -2.40
CA CYS A 408 1.89 -3.36 -3.70
C CYS A 408 2.74 -2.09 -3.64
N VAL A 409 2.35 -1.09 -2.85
CA VAL A 409 3.05 0.19 -2.69
C VAL A 409 4.31 0.01 -1.83
N GLU A 410 4.20 -0.64 -0.67
CA GLU A 410 5.35 -0.89 0.23
C GLU A 410 6.43 -1.75 -0.42
N GLN A 411 6.10 -2.54 -1.45
CA GLN A 411 7.05 -3.39 -2.18
C GLN A 411 7.43 -2.81 -3.56
N CYS A 412 6.97 -1.59 -3.87
CA CYS A 412 7.38 -0.83 -5.05
C CYS A 412 8.71 -0.09 -4.79
N PRO A 413 9.75 -0.28 -5.63
CA PRO A 413 11.02 0.48 -5.50
C PRO A 413 10.93 1.95 -5.93
N VAL A 414 9.87 2.32 -6.65
CA VAL A 414 9.66 3.61 -7.33
C VAL A 414 8.36 4.30 -6.88
N ASP A 415 7.75 3.79 -5.80
CA ASP A 415 6.57 4.30 -5.11
C ASP A 415 5.37 4.67 -6.01
N ILE A 416 4.95 3.70 -6.83
CA ILE A 416 3.70 3.78 -7.59
C ILE A 416 2.52 3.72 -6.61
N GLU A 417 1.60 4.67 -6.72
CA GLU A 417 0.49 4.96 -5.81
C GLU A 417 -0.69 4.00 -6.01
N HIS A 418 -0.38 2.71 -6.23
CA HIS A 418 -1.31 1.65 -6.66
C HIS A 418 -2.68 1.69 -5.97
N VAL A 419 -2.71 1.84 -4.64
CA VAL A 419 -3.96 1.78 -3.84
C VAL A 419 -4.88 2.96 -4.14
N ASP A 420 -4.34 4.17 -4.33
CA ASP A 420 -5.14 5.34 -4.69
C ASP A 420 -5.75 5.13 -6.09
N HIS A 421 -5.02 4.55 -7.04
CA HIS A 421 -5.56 4.23 -8.37
C HIS A 421 -6.70 3.19 -8.33
N PHE A 422 -6.64 2.18 -7.45
CA PHE A 422 -7.78 1.26 -7.21
C PHE A 422 -8.98 1.97 -6.58
N ILE A 423 -8.75 2.91 -5.66
CA ILE A 423 -9.82 3.65 -4.99
C ILE A 423 -10.48 4.64 -5.96
N ASP A 424 -9.72 5.36 -6.79
CA ASP A 424 -10.28 6.28 -7.79
C ASP A 424 -11.12 5.54 -8.84
N MET A 425 -10.72 4.35 -9.32
CA MET A 425 -11.59 3.52 -10.18
C MET A 425 -12.87 3.05 -9.46
N ARG A 426 -12.77 2.65 -8.19
CA ARG A 426 -13.94 2.26 -7.38
C ARG A 426 -14.90 3.42 -7.10
N ARG A 427 -14.37 4.64 -6.91
CA ARG A 427 -15.19 5.86 -6.75
C ARG A 427 -16.09 6.07 -7.96
N TYR A 428 -15.54 6.01 -9.17
CA TYR A 428 -16.33 6.17 -10.39
C TYR A 428 -17.37 5.04 -10.54
N GLN A 429 -16.96 3.79 -10.32
CA GLN A 429 -17.85 2.63 -10.40
C GLN A 429 -19.03 2.71 -9.39
N VAL A 430 -18.81 3.18 -8.16
CA VAL A 430 -19.87 3.31 -7.16
C VAL A 430 -20.71 4.58 -7.30
N LEU A 431 -20.09 5.72 -7.57
CA LEU A 431 -20.73 7.04 -7.53
C LEU A 431 -21.39 7.44 -8.85
N ILE A 432 -20.89 6.95 -9.99
CA ILE A 432 -21.40 7.28 -11.33
C ILE A 432 -22.13 6.09 -11.95
N GLU A 433 -21.46 4.94 -12.06
CA GLU A 433 -22.01 3.78 -12.78
C GLU A 433 -23.01 2.97 -11.93
N SER A 434 -22.98 3.12 -10.60
CA SER A 434 -23.68 2.23 -9.64
C SER A 434 -23.34 0.73 -9.83
N ASP A 435 -22.14 0.45 -10.34
CA ASP A 435 -21.64 -0.84 -10.82
C ASP A 435 -20.67 -1.42 -9.77
N PHE A 436 -21.22 -2.20 -8.82
CA PHE A 436 -20.46 -2.76 -7.69
C PHE A 436 -21.06 -4.08 -7.18
N PRO A 437 -20.26 -4.96 -6.52
CA PRO A 437 -20.73 -6.24 -5.98
C PRO A 437 -21.95 -6.10 -5.09
N SER A 438 -22.99 -6.88 -5.41
CA SER A 438 -24.34 -6.78 -4.86
C SER A 438 -24.40 -6.84 -3.33
N GLU A 439 -23.47 -7.58 -2.73
CA GLU A 439 -23.35 -7.78 -1.29
C GLU A 439 -23.05 -6.47 -0.55
N LEU A 440 -22.35 -5.52 -1.20
CA LEU A 440 -22.08 -4.19 -0.65
C LEU A 440 -23.34 -3.33 -0.52
N ALA A 441 -24.39 -3.57 -1.31
CA ALA A 441 -25.62 -2.77 -1.24
C ALA A 441 -26.31 -2.86 0.14
N GLY A 442 -26.25 -4.04 0.77
CA GLY A 442 -26.72 -4.24 2.15
C GLY A 442 -25.88 -3.46 3.16
N MET A 443 -24.55 -3.49 3.01
CA MET A 443 -23.62 -2.73 3.85
C MET A 443 -23.83 -1.21 3.73
N PHE A 444 -23.92 -0.66 2.52
CA PHE A 444 -24.17 0.76 2.28
C PHE A 444 -25.49 1.21 2.91
N LYS A 445 -26.58 0.47 2.66
CA LYS A 445 -27.90 0.77 3.24
C LYS A 445 -27.89 0.73 4.77
N ASN A 446 -27.19 -0.24 5.38
CA ASN A 446 -27.06 -0.33 6.82
C ASN A 446 -26.24 0.85 7.40
N LEU A 447 -25.15 1.23 6.75
CA LEU A 447 -24.35 2.40 7.13
C LEU A 447 -25.17 3.70 7.08
N GLU A 448 -25.93 3.92 6.00
CA GLU A 448 -26.82 5.09 5.82
C GLU A 448 -27.97 5.10 6.86
N ASN A 449 -28.70 4.00 7.02
CA ASN A 449 -29.96 3.98 7.78
C ASN A 449 -29.78 3.63 9.27
N LYS A 450 -28.59 3.18 9.69
CA LYS A 450 -28.29 2.74 11.07
C LYS A 450 -26.93 3.19 11.59
N GLY A 451 -26.14 3.93 10.80
CA GLY A 451 -24.79 4.35 11.18
C GLY A 451 -23.80 3.19 11.37
N ASN A 452 -24.14 1.94 11.00
CA ASN A 452 -23.27 0.77 11.20
C ASN A 452 -23.54 -0.33 10.15
N PRO A 453 -22.51 -1.05 9.67
CA PRO A 453 -22.68 -1.99 8.56
C PRO A 453 -23.44 -3.27 8.93
N TRP A 454 -23.53 -3.61 10.22
CA TRP A 454 -24.32 -4.74 10.75
C TRP A 454 -25.83 -4.47 10.84
N GLY A 455 -26.29 -3.25 10.56
CA GLY A 455 -27.72 -2.87 10.58
C GLY A 455 -28.37 -2.92 11.97
N GLN A 456 -27.58 -3.02 13.04
CA GLN A 456 -28.09 -3.06 14.42
C GLN A 456 -28.60 -1.68 14.86
N ASN A 457 -29.40 -1.63 15.93
CA ASN A 457 -29.92 -0.37 16.46
C ASN A 457 -28.93 0.24 17.47
N ALA A 458 -28.79 1.56 17.48
CA ALA A 458 -27.85 2.27 18.36
C ALA A 458 -28.07 1.97 19.86
N SER A 459 -29.31 1.69 20.28
CA SER A 459 -29.64 1.28 21.65
C SER A 459 -29.03 -0.06 22.09
N GLN A 460 -28.56 -0.89 21.16
CA GLN A 460 -27.88 -2.15 21.45
C GLN A 460 -26.36 -1.96 21.65
N ARG A 461 -25.83 -0.76 21.38
CA ARG A 461 -24.37 -0.52 21.30
C ARG A 461 -23.67 -0.47 22.66
N THR A 462 -24.42 -0.25 23.74
CA THR A 462 -23.94 -0.28 25.13
C THR A 462 -24.09 -1.66 25.79
N ALA A 463 -24.76 -2.63 25.15
CA ALA A 463 -25.11 -3.91 25.78
C ALA A 463 -23.92 -4.77 26.25
N TRP A 464 -22.70 -4.49 25.77
CA TRP A 464 -21.48 -5.15 26.25
C TRP A 464 -21.01 -4.62 27.62
N ILE A 465 -21.48 -3.44 28.04
CA ILE A 465 -21.21 -2.82 29.36
C ILE A 465 -22.04 -3.52 30.44
N ASP A 466 -23.31 -3.84 30.15
CA ASP A 466 -24.21 -4.61 31.02
C ASP A 466 -23.66 -6.01 31.38
N GLU A 467 -22.67 -6.48 30.61
CA GLU A 467 -21.95 -7.73 30.81
C GLU A 467 -20.53 -7.53 31.43
N MET A 468 -20.32 -6.48 32.24
CA MET A 468 -19.07 -6.17 32.95
C MET A 468 -19.30 -5.63 34.37
N ASP A 469 -18.45 -6.02 35.33
CA ASP A 469 -18.50 -5.57 36.73
C ASP A 469 -17.75 -4.23 36.99
N ILE A 470 -17.57 -3.39 35.96
CA ILE A 470 -16.90 -2.08 36.06
C ILE A 470 -17.81 -0.94 35.58
N ASN A 471 -17.69 0.22 36.23
CA ASN A 471 -18.48 1.40 35.87
C ASN A 471 -17.84 2.15 34.68
N ILE A 472 -18.45 2.05 33.49
CA ILE A 472 -17.97 2.69 32.25
C ILE A 472 -18.87 3.90 31.91
N PRO A 473 -18.43 5.14 32.13
CA PRO A 473 -19.25 6.33 31.91
C PRO A 473 -19.62 6.53 30.44
N VAL A 474 -20.92 6.69 30.19
CA VAL A 474 -21.49 6.98 28.88
C VAL A 474 -21.77 8.47 28.73
N TYR A 475 -21.20 9.10 27.69
CA TYR A 475 -21.45 10.51 27.38
C TYR A 475 -22.92 10.76 27.01
N GLY A 476 -23.52 11.80 27.59
CA GLY A 476 -24.93 12.16 27.43
C GLY A 476 -25.92 11.19 28.11
N GLN A 477 -25.44 10.34 29.03
CA GLN A 477 -26.27 9.45 29.86
C GLN A 477 -25.81 9.48 31.33
N ASP A 478 -24.52 9.27 31.58
CA ASP A 478 -23.91 9.32 32.91
C ASP A 478 -23.10 10.61 33.13
N VAL A 479 -22.52 11.17 32.05
CA VAL A 479 -21.67 12.36 32.09
C VAL A 479 -21.88 13.27 30.87
N ASP A 480 -21.91 14.58 31.11
CA ASP A 480 -22.13 15.61 30.08
C ASP A 480 -20.86 16.41 29.72
N SER A 481 -19.68 15.95 30.17
CA SER A 481 -18.39 16.64 29.99
C SER A 481 -17.23 15.66 29.89
N PHE A 482 -16.20 16.02 29.11
CA PHE A 482 -14.91 15.34 29.04
C PHE A 482 -13.96 15.74 30.19
N GLU A 483 -14.30 16.79 30.96
CA GLU A 483 -13.49 17.22 32.11
C GLU A 483 -13.28 16.08 33.12
N GLY A 484 -12.02 15.85 33.48
CA GLY A 484 -11.61 14.75 34.37
C GLY A 484 -11.22 13.45 33.68
N TYR A 485 -11.42 13.31 32.36
CA TYR A 485 -11.06 12.10 31.62
C TYR A 485 -9.68 12.20 30.91
N GLU A 486 -8.95 11.09 30.83
CA GLU A 486 -7.70 10.97 30.04
C GLU A 486 -7.98 10.65 28.56
N TYR A 487 -9.01 9.86 28.27
CA TYR A 487 -9.25 9.23 26.97
C TYR A 487 -10.75 9.07 26.63
N LEU A 488 -11.12 9.40 25.40
CA LEU A 488 -12.36 8.93 24.79
C LEU A 488 -12.12 7.52 24.21
N PHE A 489 -12.82 6.51 24.71
CA PHE A 489 -12.73 5.15 24.19
C PHE A 489 -13.71 4.93 23.04
N TRP A 490 -13.18 4.89 21.82
CA TRP A 490 -13.91 4.56 20.61
C TRP A 490 -13.98 3.04 20.42
N VAL A 491 -15.18 2.49 20.60
CA VAL A 491 -15.44 1.05 20.54
C VAL A 491 -15.51 0.55 19.09
N GLY A 492 -16.07 1.36 18.19
CA GLY A 492 -16.35 1.04 16.81
C GLY A 492 -17.48 0.01 16.62
N CYS A 493 -17.97 -0.13 15.40
CA CYS A 493 -19.09 -1.03 15.10
C CYS A 493 -18.79 -2.50 15.44
N ALA A 494 -17.59 -2.99 15.13
CA ALA A 494 -17.20 -4.37 15.44
C ALA A 494 -17.18 -4.61 16.94
N GLY A 495 -16.50 -3.75 17.71
CA GLY A 495 -16.35 -3.87 19.15
C GLY A 495 -17.66 -3.79 19.94
N ALA A 496 -18.73 -3.24 19.34
CA ALA A 496 -20.05 -3.16 19.94
C ALA A 496 -21.01 -4.29 19.50
N TYR A 497 -20.92 -4.74 18.24
CA TYR A 497 -21.95 -5.61 17.64
C TYR A 497 -21.51 -7.04 17.29
N GLU A 498 -20.21 -7.33 17.17
CA GLU A 498 -19.70 -8.67 16.82
C GLU A 498 -19.10 -9.37 18.05
N ASP A 499 -19.56 -10.57 18.38
CA ASP A 499 -19.33 -11.16 19.72
C ASP A 499 -17.88 -11.55 20.01
N ARG A 500 -17.05 -11.81 18.99
CA ARG A 500 -15.60 -12.05 19.17
C ARG A 500 -14.87 -10.72 19.35
N ALA A 501 -15.30 -9.68 18.65
CA ALA A 501 -14.80 -8.31 18.81
C ALA A 501 -15.19 -7.67 20.16
N LYS A 502 -16.40 -7.92 20.68
CA LYS A 502 -16.83 -7.48 22.02
C LYS A 502 -15.85 -7.93 23.11
N LYS A 503 -15.32 -9.15 23.03
CA LYS A 503 -14.30 -9.64 23.98
C LYS A 503 -13.03 -8.79 23.96
N THR A 504 -12.64 -8.23 22.81
CA THR A 504 -11.54 -7.26 22.71
C THR A 504 -11.91 -5.94 23.40
N THR A 505 -13.12 -5.42 23.17
CA THR A 505 -13.63 -4.19 23.82
C THR A 505 -13.59 -4.32 25.34
N LYS A 506 -14.18 -5.40 25.88
CA LYS A 506 -14.19 -5.68 27.32
C LYS A 506 -12.78 -5.80 27.89
N ALA A 507 -11.89 -6.55 27.21
CA ALA A 507 -10.52 -6.71 27.69
C ALA A 507 -9.74 -5.39 27.72
N VAL A 508 -9.99 -4.47 26.79
CA VAL A 508 -9.41 -3.12 26.83
C VAL A 508 -10.03 -2.29 27.96
N ALA A 509 -11.35 -2.29 28.13
CA ALA A 509 -12.03 -1.55 29.21
C ALA A 509 -11.58 -2.00 30.61
N GLU A 510 -11.50 -3.32 30.84
CA GLU A 510 -11.02 -3.89 32.11
C GLU A 510 -9.54 -3.52 32.36
N LEU A 511 -8.68 -3.57 31.33
CA LEU A 511 -7.29 -3.13 31.47
C LEU A 511 -7.14 -1.63 31.72
N LEU A 512 -8.06 -0.78 31.25
CA LEU A 512 -8.05 0.65 31.56
C LEU A 512 -8.48 0.93 33.01
N ASP A 513 -9.50 0.22 33.52
CA ASP A 513 -9.89 0.27 34.94
C ASP A 513 -8.74 -0.23 35.85
N ILE A 514 -8.12 -1.38 35.52
CA ILE A 514 -6.99 -1.92 36.28
C ILE A 514 -5.78 -0.97 36.25
N ALA A 515 -5.57 -0.23 35.16
CA ALA A 515 -4.52 0.78 35.09
C ALA A 515 -4.86 2.10 35.79
N ALA A 516 -6.08 2.22 36.33
CA ALA A 516 -6.69 3.47 36.81
C ALA A 516 -6.52 4.61 35.78
N VAL A 517 -6.95 4.35 34.54
CA VAL A 517 -7.07 5.37 33.48
C VAL A 517 -8.52 5.86 33.48
N ASP A 518 -8.75 7.15 33.68
CA ASP A 518 -10.10 7.72 33.55
C ASP A 518 -10.50 7.77 32.06
N PHE A 519 -11.49 6.96 31.65
CA PHE A 519 -12.01 6.93 30.28
C PHE A 519 -13.55 6.95 30.24
N MET A 520 -14.10 7.33 29.08
CA MET A 520 -15.54 7.35 28.79
C MET A 520 -15.84 6.75 27.40
N VAL A 521 -17.11 6.46 27.11
CA VAL A 521 -17.58 6.01 25.79
C VAL A 521 -18.75 6.86 25.27
N LEU A 522 -18.90 6.99 23.95
CA LEU A 522 -19.96 7.81 23.32
C LEU A 522 -21.39 7.21 23.40
N GLY A 523 -21.56 6.00 23.95
CA GLY A 523 -22.87 5.36 24.03
C GLY A 523 -23.61 5.33 22.70
N GLN A 524 -24.87 5.71 22.68
CA GLN A 524 -25.71 5.67 21.47
C GLN A 524 -25.34 6.72 20.41
N GLY A 525 -24.45 7.68 20.70
CA GLY A 525 -24.01 8.73 19.77
C GLY A 525 -22.88 8.32 18.80
N GLU A 526 -22.31 7.12 18.91
CA GLU A 526 -21.22 6.68 18.04
C GLU A 526 -21.72 6.00 16.76
N THR A 527 -21.22 6.43 15.60
CA THR A 527 -21.49 5.78 14.30
C THR A 527 -20.27 5.03 13.76
N CYS A 528 -20.31 4.56 12.52
CA CYS A 528 -19.19 3.95 11.83
C CYS A 528 -18.18 5.01 11.40
N THR A 529 -16.88 4.68 11.43
CA THR A 529 -15.83 5.60 10.95
C THR A 529 -15.87 5.89 9.44
N GLY A 530 -16.75 5.20 8.69
CA GLY A 530 -16.87 5.31 7.23
C GLY A 530 -15.84 4.49 6.44
N ASP A 531 -14.87 3.83 7.09
CA ASP A 531 -13.76 3.13 6.40
C ASP A 531 -14.23 2.17 5.29
N SER A 532 -15.18 1.27 5.59
CA SER A 532 -15.66 0.30 4.59
C SER A 532 -16.41 0.95 3.42
N ALA A 533 -17.10 2.08 3.63
CA ALA A 533 -17.68 2.86 2.54
C ALA A 533 -16.56 3.45 1.66
N ARG A 534 -15.54 4.06 2.28
CA ARG A 534 -14.42 4.66 1.57
C ARG A 534 -13.59 3.66 0.77
N ARG A 535 -13.27 2.49 1.33
CA ARG A 535 -12.52 1.45 0.59
C ARG A 535 -13.35 0.75 -0.49
N ALA A 536 -14.67 0.82 -0.41
CA ALA A 536 -15.57 0.40 -1.48
C ALA A 536 -15.68 1.46 -2.60
N GLY A 537 -15.33 2.72 -2.36
CA GLY A 537 -15.46 3.83 -3.33
C GLY A 537 -16.60 4.80 -3.04
N ASN A 538 -17.45 4.52 -2.05
CA ASN A 538 -18.52 5.43 -1.64
C ASN A 538 -17.97 6.57 -0.77
N GLU A 539 -17.35 7.56 -1.43
CA GLU A 539 -16.71 8.70 -0.77
C GLU A 539 -17.75 9.60 -0.07
N PHE A 540 -18.94 9.78 -0.66
CA PHE A 540 -20.02 10.59 -0.08
C PHE A 540 -20.47 10.03 1.28
N LEU A 541 -20.78 8.73 1.34
CA LEU A 541 -21.16 8.05 2.59
C LEU A 541 -20.03 8.05 3.63
N PHE A 542 -18.77 8.02 3.19
CA PHE A 542 -17.63 8.23 4.10
C PHE A 542 -17.62 9.66 4.67
N GLN A 543 -17.76 10.70 3.83
CA GLN A 543 -17.72 12.09 4.28
C GLN A 543 -18.86 12.40 5.25
N MET A 544 -20.09 11.98 4.94
CA MET A 544 -21.26 12.15 5.80
C MET A 544 -21.04 11.52 7.20
N LEU A 545 -20.58 10.27 7.26
CA LEU A 545 -20.28 9.58 8.52
C LEU A 545 -19.11 10.23 9.27
N ALA A 546 -18.09 10.69 8.55
CA ALA A 546 -16.95 11.37 9.15
C ALA A 546 -17.37 12.71 9.78
N GLN A 547 -18.16 13.53 9.07
CA GLN A 547 -18.69 14.80 9.57
C GLN A 547 -19.54 14.61 10.84
N GLN A 548 -20.49 13.67 10.84
CA GLN A 548 -21.32 13.35 12.01
C GLN A 548 -20.48 12.93 13.25
N ASN A 549 -19.42 12.15 13.04
CA ASN A 549 -18.51 11.79 14.13
C ASN A 549 -17.63 12.98 14.56
N ILE A 550 -17.20 13.84 13.64
CA ILE A 550 -16.40 15.05 13.93
C ILE A 550 -17.21 16.09 14.71
N GLU A 551 -18.48 16.29 14.38
CA GLU A 551 -19.44 17.10 15.15
C GLU A 551 -19.54 16.55 16.58
N THR A 552 -19.89 15.27 16.72
CA THR A 552 -19.97 14.56 18.02
C THR A 552 -18.69 14.69 18.84
N PHE A 553 -17.51 14.49 18.24
CA PHE A 553 -16.23 14.67 18.93
C PHE A 553 -15.98 16.13 19.33
N ASN A 554 -16.37 17.10 18.49
CA ASN A 554 -16.19 18.51 18.80
C ASN A 554 -17.11 18.96 19.93
N GLU A 555 -18.35 18.46 20.03
CA GLU A 555 -19.22 18.68 21.19
C GLU A 555 -18.59 18.14 22.48
N VAL A 556 -18.18 16.86 22.48
CA VAL A 556 -17.54 16.21 23.63
C VAL A 556 -16.31 16.98 24.09
N PHE A 557 -15.38 17.32 23.18
CA PHE A 557 -14.15 18.02 23.53
C PHE A 557 -14.31 19.53 23.75
N ALA A 558 -15.41 20.16 23.32
CA ALA A 558 -15.69 21.57 23.62
C ALA A 558 -15.92 21.83 25.11
N THR A 559 -16.32 20.80 25.87
CA THR A 559 -16.48 20.85 27.33
C THR A 559 -15.15 20.91 28.09
N ALA A 560 -14.04 20.51 27.47
CA ALA A 560 -12.71 20.47 28.09
C ALA A 560 -11.60 20.96 27.11
N PRO A 561 -11.63 22.22 26.66
CA PRO A 561 -10.80 22.71 25.56
C PRO A 561 -9.28 22.76 25.87
N GLU A 562 -8.91 22.82 27.15
CA GLU A 562 -7.51 22.76 27.60
C GLU A 562 -6.96 21.31 27.67
N GLN A 563 -7.84 20.30 27.61
CA GLN A 563 -7.44 18.91 27.53
C GLN A 563 -7.18 18.50 26.07
N ARG A 564 -6.25 17.56 25.87
CA ARG A 564 -5.99 17.04 24.52
C ARG A 564 -7.14 16.16 24.06
N LYS A 565 -7.58 16.35 22.81
CA LYS A 565 -8.59 15.54 22.12
C LYS A 565 -8.11 14.10 21.86
N LYS A 566 -7.96 13.30 22.91
CA LYS A 566 -7.40 11.94 22.88
C LYS A 566 -8.47 10.89 22.63
N ILE A 567 -8.26 10.07 21.61
CA ILE A 567 -9.18 8.96 21.27
C ILE A 567 -8.38 7.65 21.27
N VAL A 568 -8.79 6.67 22.07
CA VAL A 568 -8.24 5.32 22.01
C VAL A 568 -9.16 4.39 21.21
N VAL A 569 -8.58 3.59 20.31
CA VAL A 569 -9.31 2.70 19.38
C VAL A 569 -8.82 1.25 19.49
N THR A 570 -9.74 0.27 19.46
CA THR A 570 -9.39 -1.18 19.40
C THR A 570 -9.03 -1.68 18.00
N CYS A 571 -9.31 -0.89 16.96
CA CYS A 571 -9.34 -1.37 15.58
C CYS A 571 -8.42 -0.57 14.66
N ALA A 572 -7.46 -1.26 14.05
CA ALA A 572 -6.54 -0.73 13.04
C ALA A 572 -7.22 0.07 11.90
N HIS A 573 -8.45 -0.30 11.50
CA HIS A 573 -9.23 0.44 10.49
C HIS A 573 -9.75 1.78 11.04
N CYS A 574 -10.26 1.79 12.28
CA CYS A 574 -10.69 3.02 12.95
C CYS A 574 -9.51 3.94 13.24
N PHE A 575 -8.36 3.37 13.61
CA PHE A 575 -7.09 4.07 13.77
C PHE A 575 -6.67 4.82 12.50
N ASN A 576 -6.71 4.16 11.34
CA ASN A 576 -6.36 4.82 10.08
C ASN A 576 -7.40 5.87 9.65
N ALA A 577 -8.70 5.59 9.83
CA ALA A 577 -9.76 6.52 9.44
C ALA A 577 -9.74 7.80 10.29
N ILE A 578 -9.84 7.67 11.62
CA ILE A 578 -9.88 8.83 12.52
C ILE A 578 -8.50 9.52 12.58
N GLY A 579 -7.41 8.74 12.60
CA GLY A 579 -6.05 9.28 12.79
C GLY A 579 -5.41 9.93 11.56
N ASN A 580 -5.74 9.48 10.34
CA ASN A 580 -5.12 10.00 9.10
C ASN A 580 -6.10 10.63 8.12
N GLU A 581 -7.40 10.32 8.20
CA GLU A 581 -8.36 10.67 7.15
C GLU A 581 -9.42 11.67 7.58
N TYR A 582 -9.70 11.81 8.89
CA TYR A 582 -10.64 12.82 9.39
C TYR A 582 -10.08 14.24 9.26
N SER A 583 -8.75 14.42 9.33
CA SER A 583 -8.07 15.68 9.07
C SER A 583 -8.32 16.21 7.65
N GLN A 584 -8.54 15.31 6.68
CA GLN A 584 -8.89 15.68 5.30
C GLN A 584 -10.27 16.32 5.17
N VAL A 585 -11.12 16.17 6.19
CA VAL A 585 -12.49 16.71 6.29
C VAL A 585 -12.71 17.51 7.59
N GLY A 586 -11.63 18.07 8.18
CA GLY A 586 -11.68 19.03 9.28
C GLY A 586 -11.61 18.47 10.71
N GLY A 587 -11.41 17.15 10.88
CA GLY A 587 -11.33 16.49 12.18
C GLY A 587 -9.89 16.21 12.64
N GLU A 588 -9.39 16.99 13.60
CA GLU A 588 -8.04 16.86 14.17
C GLU A 588 -8.06 16.29 15.61
N PHE A 589 -7.48 15.10 15.82
CA PHE A 589 -7.55 14.34 17.09
C PHE A 589 -6.25 13.57 17.40
N GLU A 590 -5.87 13.43 18.68
CA GLU A 590 -4.75 12.59 19.13
C GLU A 590 -5.22 11.12 19.24
N VAL A 591 -5.27 10.42 18.11
CA VAL A 591 -5.73 9.01 18.07
C VAL A 591 -4.60 8.05 18.45
N VAL A 592 -4.88 7.08 19.33
CA VAL A 592 -3.93 6.08 19.82
C VAL A 592 -4.53 4.69 19.67
N HIS A 593 -3.81 3.74 19.07
CA HIS A 593 -4.26 2.35 19.01
C HIS A 593 -4.11 1.69 20.39
N HIS A 594 -5.04 0.81 20.78
CA HIS A 594 -5.04 0.20 22.13
C HIS A 594 -3.73 -0.50 22.47
N THR A 595 -3.10 -1.19 21.49
CA THR A 595 -1.77 -1.80 21.68
C THR A 595 -0.65 -0.81 21.98
N GLN A 596 -0.77 0.46 21.56
CA GLN A 596 0.20 1.50 21.93
C GLN A 596 -0.04 2.02 23.35
N LEU A 597 -1.31 2.20 23.73
CA LEU A 597 -1.67 2.64 25.08
C LEU A 597 -1.36 1.56 26.12
N LEU A 598 -1.80 0.31 25.91
CA LEU A 598 -1.51 -0.81 26.80
C LEU A 598 0.00 -1.03 26.97
N ASN A 599 0.80 -0.90 25.91
CA ASN A 599 2.26 -1.01 26.01
C ASN A 599 2.86 0.10 26.89
N ARG A 600 2.35 1.34 26.76
CA ARG A 600 2.73 2.43 27.67
C ARG A 600 2.38 2.08 29.12
N LEU A 601 1.16 1.61 29.39
CA LEU A 601 0.69 1.27 30.74
C LEU A 601 1.47 0.10 31.37
N VAL A 602 1.92 -0.87 30.57
CA VAL A 602 2.84 -1.95 31.01
C VAL A 602 4.23 -1.39 31.31
N ARG A 603 4.80 -0.56 30.42
CA ARG A 603 6.09 0.13 30.64
C ARG A 603 6.09 1.06 31.86
N GLU A 604 4.94 1.69 32.14
CA GLU A 604 4.68 2.51 33.34
C GLU A 604 4.43 1.68 34.61
N LYS A 605 4.31 0.35 34.51
CA LYS A 605 3.92 -0.58 35.59
C LYS A 605 2.52 -0.31 36.20
N ARG A 606 1.65 0.44 35.50
CA ARG A 606 0.21 0.51 35.79
C ARG A 606 -0.47 -0.83 35.49
N LEU A 607 0.04 -1.56 34.50
CA LEU A 607 -0.28 -2.96 34.23
C LEU A 607 0.95 -3.84 34.51
N VAL A 608 0.78 -4.88 35.30
CA VAL A 608 1.84 -5.86 35.63
C VAL A 608 1.37 -7.26 35.24
N PRO A 609 1.54 -7.67 33.97
CA PRO A 609 1.23 -9.03 33.55
C PRO A 609 2.20 -10.03 34.19
N VAL A 610 1.66 -11.12 34.74
CA VAL A 610 2.41 -12.29 35.19
C VAL A 610 2.46 -13.34 34.08
N ALA A 611 3.63 -13.97 33.95
CA ALA A 611 3.98 -14.84 32.83
C ALA A 611 2.98 -15.97 32.59
N ALA A 612 2.92 -16.44 31.34
CA ALA A 612 2.07 -17.54 30.93
C ALA A 612 2.50 -18.87 31.58
N PRO A 613 1.57 -19.85 31.73
CA PRO A 613 1.93 -21.22 32.01
C PRO A 613 2.99 -21.72 31.01
N ALA A 614 3.94 -22.52 31.49
CA ALA A 614 5.03 -23.02 30.65
C ALA A 614 4.47 -23.77 29.43
N GLY A 615 4.83 -23.29 28.22
CA GLY A 615 4.40 -23.90 26.97
C GLY A 615 3.28 -23.17 26.21
N GLU A 616 2.85 -21.96 26.59
CA GLU A 616 2.00 -21.16 25.70
C GLU A 616 2.79 -20.63 24.49
N GLN A 617 2.33 -20.99 23.28
CA GLN A 617 2.93 -20.61 22.01
C GLN A 617 2.01 -19.64 21.27
N VAL A 618 2.55 -18.45 20.95
CA VAL A 618 1.82 -17.39 20.25
C VAL A 618 2.48 -17.10 18.91
N THR A 619 1.69 -16.87 17.86
CA THR A 619 2.15 -16.22 16.63
C THR A 619 1.31 -14.97 16.34
N TYR A 620 1.93 -13.92 15.77
CA TYR A 620 1.29 -12.61 15.63
C TYR A 620 0.97 -12.27 14.16
N HIS A 621 -0.29 -11.89 13.90
CA HIS A 621 -0.70 -11.29 12.63
C HIS A 621 -0.74 -9.76 12.73
N ASP A 622 0.25 -9.10 12.10
CA ASP A 622 0.25 -7.65 11.88
C ASP A 622 -0.96 -7.20 11.03
N PRO A 623 -1.90 -6.42 11.59
CA PRO A 623 -2.98 -5.81 10.83
C PRO A 623 -2.40 -4.82 9.82
N CYS A 624 -2.80 -4.91 8.55
CA CYS A 624 -2.21 -4.09 7.49
C CYS A 624 -2.36 -2.58 7.71
N TYR A 625 -3.47 -2.12 8.30
CA TYR A 625 -3.67 -0.72 8.65
C TYR A 625 -2.88 -0.25 9.88
N LEU A 626 -2.53 -1.15 10.82
CA LEU A 626 -1.70 -0.82 11.98
C LEU A 626 -0.22 -0.76 11.60
N GLY A 627 0.28 -1.86 11.02
CA GLY A 627 1.67 -2.00 10.60
C GLY A 627 1.98 -1.25 9.31
N ARG A 628 1.42 -1.67 8.17
CA ARG A 628 1.88 -1.16 6.87
C ARG A 628 1.48 0.29 6.60
N HIS A 629 0.29 0.72 7.02
CA HIS A 629 -0.15 2.12 6.85
C HIS A 629 0.43 3.04 7.92
N ASN A 630 0.36 2.66 9.21
CA ASN A 630 0.73 3.53 10.34
C ASN A 630 2.11 3.25 10.99
N LYS A 631 2.86 2.26 10.47
CA LYS A 631 4.21 1.86 10.91
C LYS A 631 4.31 1.41 12.38
N VAL A 632 3.20 1.04 13.01
CA VAL A 632 3.16 0.49 14.38
C VAL A 632 3.43 -1.01 14.33
N TYR A 633 4.65 -1.43 14.67
CA TYR A 633 5.07 -2.84 14.67
C TYR A 633 5.50 -3.37 16.04
N ASP A 634 6.18 -2.56 16.85
CA ASP A 634 6.89 -3.06 18.04
C ASP A 634 5.94 -3.19 19.25
N ALA A 635 5.07 -2.21 19.48
CA ALA A 635 4.18 -2.21 20.64
C ALA A 635 3.26 -3.46 20.78
N PRO A 636 2.68 -4.03 19.70
CA PRO A 636 1.98 -5.31 19.81
C PRO A 636 2.88 -6.50 20.17
N ARG A 637 4.17 -6.49 19.79
CA ARG A 637 5.13 -7.57 20.05
C ARG A 637 5.62 -7.54 21.48
N GLU A 638 6.04 -6.36 21.94
CA GLU A 638 6.41 -6.12 23.35
C GLU A 638 5.28 -6.53 24.30
N LEU A 639 4.02 -6.32 23.92
CA LEU A 639 2.88 -6.80 24.68
C LEU A 639 2.78 -8.35 24.72
N VAL A 640 2.87 -9.04 23.59
CA VAL A 640 2.84 -10.52 23.54
C VAL A 640 4.02 -11.15 24.30
N GLU A 641 5.17 -10.50 24.31
CA GLU A 641 6.31 -10.90 25.15
C GLU A 641 6.03 -10.60 26.64
N SER A 642 5.39 -9.47 26.97
CA SER A 642 5.07 -9.10 28.35
C SER A 642 3.99 -9.99 29.01
N SER A 643 3.10 -10.64 28.25
CA SER A 643 2.22 -11.70 28.81
C SER A 643 2.98 -12.98 29.21
N GLY A 644 4.30 -13.03 28.97
CA GLY A 644 5.17 -14.19 29.20
C GLY A 644 4.93 -15.33 28.21
N SER A 645 4.29 -15.03 27.08
CA SER A 645 3.95 -15.99 26.04
C SER A 645 5.12 -16.13 25.06
N THR A 646 5.37 -17.33 24.52
CA THR A 646 6.47 -17.52 23.57
C THR A 646 6.07 -17.09 22.15
N LEU A 647 6.44 -15.88 21.75
CA LEU A 647 6.23 -15.39 20.38
C LEU A 647 7.06 -16.19 19.36
N THR A 648 6.42 -16.60 18.27
CA THR A 648 7.05 -17.19 17.08
C THR A 648 6.53 -16.46 15.85
N GLU A 649 7.42 -15.78 15.14
CA GLU A 649 7.05 -14.97 13.98
C GLU A 649 6.79 -15.80 12.73
N MET A 650 5.67 -15.51 12.05
CA MET A 650 5.39 -16.07 10.73
C MET A 650 6.42 -15.59 9.70
N PRO A 651 6.81 -16.38 8.68
CA PRO A 651 7.80 -16.00 7.67
C PRO A 651 7.56 -14.64 6.98
N ARG A 652 6.29 -14.28 6.78
CA ARG A 652 5.78 -12.96 6.35
C ARG A 652 5.24 -12.21 7.58
N HIS A 653 6.03 -11.34 8.19
CA HIS A 653 5.65 -10.47 9.32
C HIS A 653 6.04 -9.01 9.06
N GLY A 654 5.58 -8.10 9.93
CA GLY A 654 5.85 -6.67 9.86
C GLY A 654 5.40 -6.07 8.52
N GLU A 655 6.25 -5.25 7.89
CA GLU A 655 5.97 -4.66 6.57
C GLU A 655 5.73 -5.69 5.45
N ARG A 656 6.16 -6.95 5.63
CA ARG A 656 5.97 -8.07 4.70
C ARG A 656 4.72 -8.92 5.02
N SER A 657 3.98 -8.64 6.09
CA SER A 657 2.79 -9.41 6.51
C SER A 657 1.74 -9.55 5.40
N MET A 658 1.21 -10.76 5.22
CA MET A 658 0.11 -11.01 4.30
C MET A 658 -1.22 -10.57 4.94
N CYS A 659 -2.09 -9.93 4.15
CA CYS A 659 -3.41 -9.47 4.60
C CYS A 659 -4.30 -10.64 5.09
N CYS A 660 -5.17 -10.37 6.07
CA CYS A 660 -6.20 -11.30 6.54
C CYS A 660 -7.40 -11.47 5.61
N GLY A 661 -7.57 -10.62 4.59
CA GLY A 661 -8.69 -10.64 3.64
C GLY A 661 -9.68 -9.48 3.80
N ALA A 662 -9.98 -9.04 5.03
CA ALA A 662 -11.08 -8.08 5.32
C ALA A 662 -10.99 -6.70 4.63
N GLY A 663 -9.78 -6.19 4.34
CA GLY A 663 -9.57 -4.85 3.78
C GLY A 663 -10.19 -4.65 2.40
N GLY A 664 -10.33 -3.41 1.94
CA GLY A 664 -10.96 -3.14 0.63
C GLY A 664 -12.46 -3.43 0.59
N ALA A 665 -13.14 -3.34 1.74
CA ALA A 665 -14.51 -3.80 1.99
C ALA A 665 -14.77 -5.31 1.77
N ARG A 666 -13.73 -6.13 1.60
CA ARG A 666 -13.84 -7.57 1.32
C ARG A 666 -14.38 -8.41 2.47
N MET A 667 -14.48 -7.87 3.69
CA MET A 667 -15.26 -8.48 4.78
C MET A 667 -16.77 -8.58 4.47
N TRP A 668 -17.28 -7.80 3.50
CA TRP A 668 -18.70 -7.68 3.17
C TRP A 668 -19.04 -8.29 1.78
N MET A 669 -18.13 -9.09 1.21
CA MET A 669 -18.26 -9.69 -0.13
C MET A 669 -17.66 -11.10 -0.10
N GLU A 670 -18.32 -12.10 -0.70
CA GLU A 670 -17.85 -13.49 -0.61
C GLU A 670 -16.64 -13.81 -1.49
N GLU A 671 -15.64 -14.52 -0.94
CA GLU A 671 -14.43 -14.92 -1.67
C GLU A 671 -14.64 -16.23 -2.44
N GLN A 672 -15.31 -16.16 -3.60
CA GLN A 672 -15.64 -17.33 -4.43
C GLN A 672 -14.49 -17.82 -5.34
N ILE A 673 -13.48 -16.99 -5.62
CA ILE A 673 -12.41 -17.31 -6.58
C ILE A 673 -11.10 -17.69 -5.87
N GLY A 674 -10.54 -18.82 -6.28
CA GLY A 674 -9.26 -19.33 -5.79
C GLY A 674 -9.32 -19.80 -4.33
N LYS A 675 -8.20 -19.68 -3.62
CA LYS A 675 -8.13 -19.89 -2.17
C LYS A 675 -8.62 -18.61 -1.46
N ARG A 676 -9.25 -18.73 -0.29
CA ARG A 676 -9.61 -17.56 0.52
C ARG A 676 -8.37 -16.94 1.16
N ILE A 677 -8.27 -15.62 1.21
CA ILE A 677 -7.07 -14.90 1.67
C ILE A 677 -6.79 -15.17 3.15
N ASN A 678 -7.83 -15.27 3.97
CA ASN A 678 -7.70 -15.66 5.39
C ASN A 678 -7.11 -17.05 5.56
N VAL A 679 -7.54 -18.03 4.75
CA VAL A 679 -7.05 -19.42 4.78
C VAL A 679 -5.57 -19.49 4.44
N ASP A 680 -5.08 -18.78 3.41
CA ASP A 680 -3.62 -18.77 3.11
C ASP A 680 -2.78 -18.13 4.22
N ARG A 681 -3.34 -17.17 4.97
CA ARG A 681 -2.67 -16.61 6.13
C ARG A 681 -2.72 -17.53 7.36
N VAL A 682 -3.81 -18.26 7.55
CA VAL A 682 -3.94 -19.24 8.63
C VAL A 682 -3.01 -20.42 8.42
N ASP A 683 -2.86 -20.94 7.19
CA ASP A 683 -1.92 -22.02 6.91
C ASP A 683 -0.49 -21.65 7.33
N GLU A 684 -0.06 -20.42 7.01
CA GLU A 684 1.25 -19.90 7.45
C GLU A 684 1.36 -19.81 8.98
N ALA A 685 0.27 -19.49 9.67
CA ALA A 685 0.23 -19.45 11.14
C ALA A 685 0.28 -20.85 11.76
N LEU A 686 -0.45 -21.82 11.19
CA LEU A 686 -0.48 -23.21 11.62
C LEU A 686 0.86 -23.90 11.35
N ASP A 687 1.46 -23.71 10.18
CA ASP A 687 2.83 -24.15 9.86
C ASP A 687 3.84 -23.58 10.88
N THR A 688 3.69 -22.31 11.25
CA THR A 688 4.58 -21.64 12.23
C THR A 688 4.41 -22.23 13.62
N LEU A 689 3.18 -22.42 14.09
CA LEU A 689 2.88 -23.01 15.41
C LEU A 689 3.29 -24.50 15.48
N ASN A 690 3.08 -25.25 14.42
CA ASN A 690 3.41 -26.68 14.33
C ASN A 690 4.90 -26.93 14.04
N SER A 691 5.70 -25.89 13.74
CA SER A 691 7.16 -26.00 13.55
C SER A 691 7.95 -26.19 14.85
N ARG A 692 7.33 -25.92 16.01
CA ARG A 692 7.94 -26.14 17.33
C ARG A 692 7.55 -27.53 17.88
N PRO A 693 8.42 -28.15 18.71
CA PRO A 693 8.05 -29.36 19.43
C PRO A 693 6.91 -29.09 20.44
N ALA A 694 6.26 -30.18 20.85
CA ALA A 694 5.39 -30.18 22.03
C ALA A 694 6.16 -29.82 23.31
N ASN A 695 5.43 -29.60 24.40
CA ASN A 695 6.04 -29.31 25.70
C ASN A 695 6.91 -30.47 26.18
N ALA A 696 7.87 -30.20 27.09
CA ALA A 696 8.82 -31.18 27.58
C ALA A 696 8.19 -32.35 28.37
N ASP A 697 6.93 -32.23 28.78
CA ASP A 697 6.10 -33.24 29.42
C ASP A 697 5.24 -34.06 28.43
N GLY A 698 5.30 -33.73 27.13
CA GLY A 698 4.49 -34.34 26.07
C GLY A 698 3.09 -33.74 25.91
N SER A 699 2.73 -32.69 26.65
CA SER A 699 1.44 -32.01 26.49
C SER A 699 1.39 -31.20 25.17
N LYS A 700 0.21 -31.14 24.54
CA LYS A 700 -0.03 -30.17 23.44
C LYS A 700 0.01 -28.76 24.03
N ALA A 701 0.93 -27.95 23.51
CA ALA A 701 1.04 -26.53 23.82
C ALA A 701 -0.29 -25.78 23.58
N VAL A 702 -0.59 -24.79 24.42
CA VAL A 702 -1.67 -23.83 24.14
C VAL A 702 -1.22 -22.97 22.96
N ARG A 703 -1.89 -23.13 21.81
CA ARG A 703 -1.56 -22.45 20.55
C ARG A 703 -2.52 -21.29 20.32
N LYS A 704 -1.99 -20.07 20.22
CA LYS A 704 -2.79 -18.86 19.99
C LYS A 704 -2.28 -18.06 18.78
N ILE A 705 -3.20 -17.58 17.96
CA ILE A 705 -2.93 -16.60 16.90
C ILE A 705 -3.37 -15.22 17.42
N ALA A 706 -2.42 -14.37 17.75
CA ALA A 706 -2.65 -13.03 18.25
C ALA A 706 -2.79 -12.02 17.11
N THR A 707 -3.65 -11.02 17.30
CA THR A 707 -3.72 -9.84 16.42
C THR A 707 -4.10 -8.58 17.21
N GLY A 708 -4.07 -7.42 16.57
CA GLY A 708 -4.49 -6.13 17.13
C GLY A 708 -5.56 -5.47 16.27
N CYS A 709 -6.60 -6.21 15.89
CA CYS A 709 -7.69 -5.69 15.06
C CYS A 709 -8.90 -6.66 15.03
N PRO A 710 -10.11 -6.20 15.40
CA PRO A 710 -11.36 -6.97 15.30
C PRO A 710 -11.62 -7.62 13.93
N PHE A 711 -11.47 -6.89 12.83
CA PHE A 711 -11.66 -7.45 11.48
C PHE A 711 -10.67 -8.58 11.19
N CYS A 712 -9.41 -8.43 11.62
CA CYS A 712 -8.41 -9.48 11.46
C CYS A 712 -8.74 -10.70 12.33
N ARG A 713 -9.22 -10.48 13.55
CA ARG A 713 -9.64 -11.54 14.48
C ARG A 713 -10.78 -12.38 13.89
N VAL A 714 -11.81 -11.74 13.34
CA VAL A 714 -12.93 -12.43 12.66
C VAL A 714 -12.42 -13.30 11.51
N MET A 715 -11.74 -12.69 10.52
CA MET A 715 -11.24 -13.42 9.35
C MET A 715 -10.32 -14.59 9.72
N LEU A 716 -9.42 -14.41 10.69
CA LEU A 716 -8.51 -15.46 11.14
C LEU A 716 -9.26 -16.55 11.93
N THR A 717 -10.28 -16.22 12.73
CA THR A 717 -11.13 -17.23 13.39
C THR A 717 -11.84 -18.11 12.36
N ASP A 718 -12.44 -17.48 11.35
CA ASP A 718 -13.15 -18.18 10.26
C ASP A 718 -12.19 -19.01 9.39
N GLY A 719 -10.93 -18.55 9.24
CA GLY A 719 -9.88 -19.29 8.56
C GLY A 719 -9.36 -20.50 9.34
N VAL A 720 -9.15 -20.36 10.67
CA VAL A 720 -8.81 -21.48 11.57
C VAL A 720 -9.92 -22.51 11.53
N THR A 721 -11.17 -22.07 11.70
CA THR A 721 -12.35 -22.94 11.67
C THR A 721 -12.41 -23.73 10.35
N ALA A 722 -12.13 -23.08 9.21
CA ALA A 722 -12.11 -23.72 7.90
C ALA A 722 -10.97 -24.72 7.67
N GLN A 723 -9.88 -24.68 8.46
CA GLN A 723 -8.75 -25.62 8.35
C GLN A 723 -8.67 -26.66 9.48
N THR A 724 -9.25 -26.38 10.65
CA THR A 724 -9.26 -27.31 11.79
C THR A 724 -10.55 -28.11 11.92
N ALA A 725 -11.64 -27.75 11.22
CA ALA A 725 -12.88 -28.52 11.27
C ALA A 725 -12.66 -29.98 10.84
N GLN A 726 -13.18 -30.92 11.64
CA GLN A 726 -13.05 -32.37 11.48
C GLN A 726 -11.59 -32.89 11.61
N THR A 727 -10.69 -32.12 12.24
CA THR A 727 -9.31 -32.55 12.53
C THR A 727 -9.07 -32.71 14.03
N GLU A 728 -7.95 -33.36 14.38
CA GLU A 728 -7.45 -33.50 15.76
C GLU A 728 -6.98 -32.19 16.41
N ASP A 729 -7.09 -31.07 15.70
CA ASP A 729 -6.77 -29.71 16.15
C ASP A 729 -8.02 -28.81 16.28
N GLU A 730 -9.23 -29.34 16.01
CA GLU A 730 -10.48 -28.59 16.19
C GLU A 730 -10.63 -28.09 17.64
N GLY A 731 -10.85 -26.78 17.79
CA GLY A 731 -10.95 -26.12 19.10
C GLY A 731 -9.63 -25.96 19.87
N GLN A 732 -8.48 -26.36 19.32
CA GLN A 732 -7.17 -26.32 20.00
C GLN A 732 -6.26 -25.17 19.58
N ILE A 733 -6.71 -24.32 18.65
CA ILE A 733 -6.05 -23.06 18.28
C ILE A 733 -7.03 -21.91 18.53
N GLU A 734 -6.69 -20.98 19.43
CA GLU A 734 -7.51 -19.79 19.69
C GLU A 734 -7.03 -18.58 18.87
N VAL A 735 -7.98 -17.76 18.38
CA VAL A 735 -7.67 -16.48 17.73
C VAL A 735 -8.05 -15.33 18.67
N VAL A 736 -7.02 -14.66 19.17
CA VAL A 736 -7.09 -13.70 20.28
C VAL A 736 -6.67 -12.31 19.82
N ASP A 737 -7.18 -11.28 20.52
CA ASP A 737 -6.54 -9.97 20.48
C ASP A 737 -5.45 -9.89 21.55
N VAL A 738 -4.37 -9.14 21.29
CA VAL A 738 -3.28 -8.89 22.24
C VAL A 738 -3.80 -8.35 23.58
N ALA A 739 -4.90 -7.59 23.59
CA ALA A 739 -5.55 -7.14 24.83
C ALA A 739 -5.96 -8.31 25.75
N GLN A 740 -6.43 -9.43 25.20
CA GLN A 740 -6.80 -10.60 26.00
C GLN A 740 -5.59 -11.26 26.65
N LEU A 741 -4.49 -11.42 25.89
CA LEU A 741 -3.24 -12.01 26.41
C LEU A 741 -2.68 -11.20 27.60
N ILE A 742 -2.75 -9.88 27.51
CA ILE A 742 -2.37 -8.98 28.60
C ILE A 742 -3.30 -9.12 29.79
N LEU A 743 -4.63 -9.17 29.56
CA LEU A 743 -5.59 -9.33 30.64
C LEU A 743 -5.46 -10.68 31.36
N GLU A 744 -5.28 -11.77 30.62
CA GLU A 744 -4.93 -13.07 31.19
C GLU A 744 -3.68 -12.98 32.06
N GLY A 745 -2.62 -12.30 31.60
CA GLY A 745 -1.41 -12.07 32.38
C GLY A 745 -1.64 -11.23 33.64
N VAL A 746 -2.37 -10.13 33.55
CA VAL A 746 -2.64 -9.22 34.67
C VAL A 746 -3.53 -9.88 35.72
N ASN A 747 -4.58 -10.61 35.30
CA ASN A 747 -5.46 -11.32 36.22
C ASN A 747 -4.81 -12.58 36.83
N ARG A 748 -3.76 -13.18 36.22
CA ARG A 748 -2.87 -14.14 36.91
C ARG A 748 -2.06 -13.49 38.05
N GLY A 749 -1.79 -12.19 37.97
CA GLY A 749 -1.00 -11.44 38.97
C GLY A 749 -1.81 -10.76 40.07
N ARG A 750 -3.11 -10.51 39.86
CA ARG A 750 -3.99 -9.90 40.87
C ARG A 750 -4.27 -10.88 42.01
N GLN A 751 -3.88 -10.50 43.23
CA GLN A 751 -4.66 -10.91 44.41
C GLN A 751 -6.03 -10.23 44.30
N GLN A 752 -7.12 -11.00 44.45
CA GLN A 752 -8.46 -10.43 44.51
C GLN A 752 -8.60 -9.59 45.78
N VAL A 753 -8.84 -8.28 45.62
CA VAL A 753 -9.15 -7.34 46.70
C VAL A 753 -10.46 -6.65 46.38
N GLU A 754 -11.57 -7.28 46.77
CA GLU A 754 -12.90 -6.69 46.65
C GLU A 754 -13.05 -5.53 47.65
N ARG A 755 -13.14 -4.29 47.16
CA ARG A 755 -13.59 -3.14 47.98
C ARG A 755 -14.06 -1.94 47.13
N GLY A 756 -15.35 -1.67 47.16
CA GLY A 756 -15.87 -0.29 47.14
C GLY A 756 -15.82 0.51 45.83
N GLY A 757 -15.49 -0.09 44.68
CA GLY A 757 -15.85 0.49 43.36
C GLY A 757 -14.97 1.61 42.80
N LYS A 758 -13.74 1.83 43.32
CA LYS A 758 -12.66 2.54 42.59
C LYS A 758 -11.31 1.92 42.92
N PHE A 759 -10.52 1.58 41.89
CA PHE A 759 -9.17 1.04 42.05
C PHE A 759 -8.15 2.15 42.33
N LEU A 760 -7.41 2.06 43.45
CA LEU A 760 -6.41 3.04 43.88
C LEU A 760 -4.97 2.54 43.65
N GLY A 761 -4.71 2.06 42.43
CA GLY A 761 -3.37 1.67 41.98
C GLY A 761 -2.83 0.37 42.62
N PRO A 762 -1.58 -0.01 42.29
CA PRO A 762 -0.93 -1.15 42.91
C PRO A 762 -0.72 -0.89 44.40
N ILE A 763 -1.06 -1.89 45.23
CA ILE A 763 -0.71 -1.92 46.65
C ILE A 763 0.79 -1.71 46.77
N GLN A 764 1.22 -0.69 47.54
CA GLN A 764 2.61 -0.66 47.99
C GLN A 764 2.84 -1.89 48.85
N SER A 765 3.58 -2.87 48.33
CA SER A 765 4.15 -3.90 49.17
C SER A 765 5.13 -3.22 50.12
N GLU A 766 4.73 -3.09 51.38
CA GLU A 766 5.66 -2.81 52.47
C GLU A 766 6.68 -3.96 52.50
N LEU A 767 7.81 -3.78 51.81
CA LEU A 767 8.98 -4.61 52.07
C LEU A 767 9.34 -4.42 53.53
N ALA A 768 9.10 -5.44 54.34
CA ALA A 768 9.61 -5.49 55.69
C ALA A 768 11.12 -5.15 55.65
N PRO A 769 11.58 -4.16 56.42
CA PRO A 769 12.96 -3.69 56.31
C PRO A 769 13.92 -4.83 56.63
N ALA A 770 14.91 -5.03 55.75
CA ALA A 770 15.96 -6.00 56.00
C ALA A 770 16.69 -5.64 57.30
N PRO A 771 17.03 -6.62 58.15
CA PRO A 771 17.68 -6.34 59.44
C PRO A 771 19.05 -5.69 59.22
N GLU A 772 19.30 -4.59 59.94
CA GLU A 772 20.61 -3.91 59.91
C GLU A 772 21.70 -4.82 60.50
N PRO A 773 22.89 -4.92 59.88
CA PRO A 773 24.04 -5.56 60.51
C PRO A 773 24.61 -4.68 61.63
N GLU A 774 24.79 -5.24 62.82
CA GLU A 774 25.32 -4.49 63.97
C GLU A 774 26.79 -4.02 63.77
N PRO A 775 27.18 -2.87 64.38
CA PRO A 775 28.38 -2.14 63.97
C PRO A 775 29.65 -2.50 64.75
N VAL A 776 30.76 -2.70 64.03
CA VAL A 776 32.11 -2.53 64.59
C VAL A 776 32.49 -1.04 64.50
N LYS A 777 32.99 -0.47 65.60
CA LYS A 777 33.22 0.98 65.77
C LYS A 777 34.69 1.30 66.10
N VAL A 778 34.96 2.62 66.12
CA VAL A 778 36.04 3.34 66.84
C VAL A 778 37.37 3.50 66.07
N ALA A 779 38.05 4.67 66.06
CA ALA A 779 37.67 6.10 66.16
C ALA A 779 38.91 7.00 65.90
N ALA A 780 38.70 8.32 65.98
CA ALA A 780 39.69 9.39 66.26
C ALA A 780 40.59 9.86 65.08
N ALA A 781 40.88 11.16 64.90
CA ALA A 781 40.47 12.36 65.64
C ALA A 781 40.29 13.61 64.74
N ALA A 782 39.63 14.62 65.29
CA ALA A 782 39.50 16.01 64.78
C ALA A 782 40.69 16.88 65.29
N PRO A 783 40.75 18.24 65.19
CA PRO A 783 39.71 19.20 64.75
C PRO A 783 40.15 20.45 63.92
N ALA A 784 39.15 21.14 63.35
CA ALA A 784 38.96 22.61 63.15
C ALA A 784 40.11 23.49 62.55
N ALA A 785 39.90 24.64 61.88
CA ALA A 785 38.74 25.53 61.73
C ALA A 785 38.94 26.46 60.50
N ALA A 786 37.91 27.22 60.07
CA ALA A 786 37.97 28.69 59.83
C ALA A 786 36.77 29.26 59.04
N ALA A 787 36.37 30.48 59.39
CA ALA A 787 35.67 31.48 58.57
C ALA A 787 36.24 32.87 58.95
N PRO A 788 36.09 33.95 58.14
CA PRO A 788 35.23 35.06 58.63
C PRO A 788 34.61 36.04 57.57
N ALA A 789 33.70 36.91 58.06
CA ALA A 789 33.42 38.31 57.65
C ALA A 789 32.63 38.65 56.35
N ALA A 790 31.89 39.78 56.20
CA ALA A 790 31.26 40.74 57.17
C ALA A 790 30.34 41.81 56.46
N ALA A 791 29.62 42.64 57.25
CA ALA A 791 28.82 43.87 56.95
C ALA A 791 27.42 43.70 56.25
N ALA A 792 26.27 44.38 56.53
CA ALA A 792 25.82 45.59 57.28
C ALA A 792 25.89 46.96 56.53
N ALA A 793 24.96 47.95 56.62
CA ALA A 793 23.69 48.17 57.38
C ALA A 793 22.53 48.72 56.45
N ALA A 794 21.56 49.64 56.69
CA ALA A 794 21.13 50.61 57.73
C ALA A 794 19.60 51.00 57.57
N LYS A 795 19.05 51.99 58.33
CA LYS A 795 17.66 52.58 58.21
C LYS A 795 17.70 54.14 58.23
N PRO A 796 16.70 54.87 57.66
CA PRO A 796 15.53 55.45 58.40
C PRO A 796 14.15 55.10 57.74
N ALA A 797 12.99 55.06 58.44
CA ALA A 797 12.04 56.14 58.86
C ALA A 797 11.45 56.98 57.68
N VAL A 798 10.14 57.31 57.55
CA VAL A 798 9.01 57.63 58.47
C VAL A 798 7.67 57.04 57.92
N GLY A 799 6.70 56.50 58.70
CA GLY A 799 5.53 57.16 59.35
C GLY A 799 4.36 57.48 58.37
N LEU A 800 3.06 57.28 58.64
CA LEU A 800 2.26 57.27 59.89
C LEU A 800 1.01 56.32 59.83
N ALA A 801 0.33 56.13 60.97
CA ALA A 801 -0.97 55.43 61.17
C ALA A 801 -1.94 56.37 61.97
N PRO A 802 -3.01 55.98 62.71
CA PRO A 802 -3.65 54.67 63.06
C PRO A 802 -5.17 54.61 62.72
N LYS A 803 -5.99 53.56 62.97
CA LYS A 803 -6.26 52.65 64.13
C LYS A 803 -6.82 51.28 63.61
N GLY A 804 -7.21 50.23 64.36
CA GLY A 804 -7.47 49.99 65.81
C GLY A 804 -7.86 48.52 66.11
N GLY A 805 -8.70 48.24 67.12
CA GLY A 805 -9.20 46.89 67.50
C GLY A 805 -10.15 46.94 68.73
N GLY A 806 -10.78 45.87 69.26
CA GLY A 806 -10.74 44.42 68.96
C GLY A 806 -12.14 43.75 69.15
N LEU A 807 -12.41 42.76 70.03
CA LEU A 807 -11.56 42.02 70.99
C LEU A 807 -12.31 40.80 71.64
N LYS A 808 -11.68 39.61 71.71
CA LYS A 808 -11.99 38.39 72.56
C LYS A 808 -13.26 37.51 72.35
N LYS A 809 -13.08 36.22 72.73
CA LYS A 809 -14.03 35.07 72.95
C LYS A 809 -14.33 34.92 74.49
N PRO A 810 -15.18 34.01 75.07
CA PRO A 810 -15.44 32.58 74.69
C PRO A 810 -16.82 31.90 75.05
N GLY A 811 -16.97 30.58 74.79
CA GLY A 811 -17.96 29.64 75.41
C GLY A 811 -19.32 29.47 74.69
N GLY A 812 -20.09 28.36 74.83
CA GLY A 812 -19.81 27.01 75.37
C GLY A 812 -21.07 26.16 75.76
N LEU A 813 -21.17 24.90 75.28
CA LEU A 813 -22.20 23.85 75.61
C LEU A 813 -23.64 24.14 75.10
N LYS A 814 -24.62 23.20 74.98
CA LYS A 814 -24.80 21.80 75.48
C LYS A 814 -25.76 20.97 74.57
N LYS A 815 -25.71 19.62 74.62
CA LYS A 815 -26.71 18.63 74.13
C LYS A 815 -27.66 18.19 75.31
N PRO A 816 -28.63 17.22 75.26
CA PRO A 816 -28.77 16.01 74.40
C PRO A 816 -30.21 15.53 74.01
N GLY A 817 -30.32 14.33 73.39
CA GLY A 817 -31.53 13.46 73.31
C GLY A 817 -32.43 13.67 72.08
N GLY A 818 -33.10 12.67 71.50
CA GLY A 818 -33.11 11.20 71.73
C GLY A 818 -33.94 10.48 70.63
N ALA A 819 -33.73 9.17 70.40
CA ALA A 819 -34.43 8.38 69.36
C ALA A 819 -35.66 7.60 69.94
N PRO A 820 -36.57 7.00 69.12
CA PRO A 820 -36.28 5.71 68.46
C PRO A 820 -36.94 5.46 67.07
N LYS A 821 -36.63 4.29 66.48
CA LYS A 821 -37.27 3.56 65.34
C LYS A 821 -38.36 2.58 65.89
N PRO A 822 -39.00 1.61 65.16
CA PRO A 822 -38.89 1.17 63.74
C PRO A 822 -40.23 0.89 62.97
N GLY A 823 -40.12 0.53 61.67
CA GLY A 823 -41.10 -0.30 60.91
C GLY A 823 -42.23 0.45 60.17
N GLY A 824 -42.79 -0.05 59.06
CA GLY A 824 -42.39 -1.21 58.23
C GLY A 824 -43.42 -1.58 57.13
N ALA A 825 -42.98 -2.36 56.12
CA ALA A 825 -43.77 -3.02 55.05
C ALA A 825 -44.45 -2.18 53.94
N ALA A 826 -44.68 -2.87 52.81
CA ALA A 826 -45.44 -2.48 51.60
C ALA A 826 -46.68 -3.43 51.49
N PRO A 827 -47.49 -3.57 50.39
CA PRO A 827 -47.29 -3.16 48.98
C PRO A 827 -48.56 -2.71 48.17
N ALA A 828 -48.40 -2.64 46.85
CA ALA A 828 -49.37 -2.95 45.77
C ALA A 828 -50.42 -1.91 45.26
N ALA A 829 -50.05 -1.29 44.12
CA ALA A 829 -50.71 -1.42 42.80
C ALA A 829 -52.10 -0.78 42.45
N ALA A 830 -52.26 -0.59 41.13
CA ALA A 830 -53.45 -0.26 40.33
C ALA A 830 -53.88 1.21 40.13
N ALA A 831 -54.24 1.53 38.88
CA ALA A 831 -54.91 2.76 38.42
C ALA A 831 -56.34 2.42 37.96
N PRO A 832 -57.22 3.39 37.62
CA PRO A 832 -57.27 3.83 36.20
C PRO A 832 -57.79 5.27 35.90
N ALA A 833 -57.57 5.67 34.63
CA ALA A 833 -58.43 6.50 33.75
C ALA A 833 -58.92 7.93 34.14
N ALA A 834 -58.30 8.93 33.48
CA ALA A 834 -58.90 9.95 32.59
C ALA A 834 -60.19 10.73 32.95
N GLU A 835 -60.10 12.08 32.90
CA GLU A 835 -60.72 12.93 31.85
C GLU A 835 -60.11 14.35 31.81
N ALA A 836 -60.36 15.13 30.75
CA ALA A 836 -59.88 16.51 30.56
C ALA A 836 -60.85 17.32 29.65
N PRO A 837 -60.95 18.65 29.83
CA PRO A 837 -60.36 19.63 28.89
C PRO A 837 -59.49 20.70 29.62
N ALA A 838 -58.42 21.28 29.05
CA ALA A 838 -58.28 22.15 27.87
C ALA A 838 -58.88 23.57 28.08
N THR A 839 -58.33 24.68 27.57
CA THR A 839 -57.30 24.96 26.51
C THR A 839 -56.40 26.16 26.93
N GLU A 840 -55.39 26.69 26.21
CA GLU A 840 -54.29 26.24 25.31
C GLU A 840 -53.33 27.44 25.09
N ALA A 841 -52.01 27.24 24.86
CA ALA A 841 -51.15 28.24 24.20
C ALA A 841 -49.83 27.66 23.58
N ALA A 842 -49.86 27.42 22.27
CA ALA A 842 -48.76 27.39 21.26
C ALA A 842 -47.34 26.86 21.62
N PRO A 843 -46.80 25.95 20.77
CA PRO A 843 -45.90 26.42 19.69
C PRO A 843 -46.28 25.90 18.28
N VAL A 844 -45.59 26.38 17.23
CA VAL A 844 -45.90 26.06 15.81
C VAL A 844 -44.67 25.68 14.95
N LYS A 845 -44.94 25.07 13.78
CA LYS A 845 -44.01 24.26 12.97
C LYS A 845 -43.30 25.02 11.84
N GLY A 846 -42.23 24.41 11.31
CA GLY A 846 -41.72 24.65 9.95
C GLY A 846 -42.55 23.96 8.85
N LEU A 847 -42.00 23.84 7.63
CA LEU A 847 -42.74 23.43 6.43
C LEU A 847 -41.93 22.54 5.47
N ALA A 848 -42.57 21.49 4.96
CA ALA A 848 -42.16 20.69 3.80
C ALA A 848 -43.41 20.07 3.13
N MET A 849 -43.42 19.96 1.79
CA MET A 849 -44.49 19.38 0.96
C MET A 849 -43.89 18.86 -0.36
N GLY A 850 -44.39 17.80 -1.03
CA GLY A 850 -45.36 16.79 -0.58
C GLY A 850 -46.38 16.34 -1.64
N GLY A 851 -46.47 15.03 -1.92
CA GLY A 851 -47.63 14.37 -2.57
C GLY A 851 -47.32 13.49 -3.79
N GLY A 852 -47.99 12.35 -4.02
CA GLY A 852 -48.92 11.64 -3.12
C GLY A 852 -49.78 10.53 -3.77
N LEU A 853 -50.48 9.77 -2.91
CA LEU A 853 -51.52 8.74 -3.19
C LEU A 853 -51.01 7.40 -3.80
N LYS A 854 -51.65 6.23 -3.59
CA LYS A 854 -52.97 5.91 -3.00
C LYS A 854 -52.96 4.54 -2.25
N LYS A 855 -53.80 4.36 -1.23
CA LYS A 855 -54.06 3.10 -0.44
C LYS A 855 -55.45 2.51 -0.83
N PRO A 856 -55.81 1.23 -0.56
CA PRO A 856 -55.84 0.53 0.76
C PRO A 856 -55.25 -0.91 0.71
N GLY A 857 -55.28 -1.80 1.73
CA GLY A 857 -55.88 -1.84 3.08
C GLY A 857 -55.38 -3.05 3.90
N GLY A 858 -55.98 -3.37 5.07
CA GLY A 858 -55.60 -4.53 5.93
C GLY A 858 -55.97 -5.92 5.36
N LEU A 859 -55.63 -7.08 5.94
CA LEU A 859 -55.57 -7.44 7.38
C LEU A 859 -54.87 -8.82 7.64
N LYS A 860 -54.54 -9.11 8.91
CA LYS A 860 -54.26 -10.44 9.56
C LYS A 860 -52.98 -11.26 9.24
N LYS A 861 -52.30 -11.67 10.33
CA LYS A 861 -51.56 -12.97 10.51
C LYS A 861 -52.59 -14.04 10.96
N PRO A 862 -52.39 -15.37 10.79
CA PRO A 862 -51.23 -16.20 11.20
C PRO A 862 -50.49 -16.84 10.00
N GLY A 863 -49.43 -17.66 10.09
CA GLY A 863 -48.69 -18.23 11.22
C GLY A 863 -48.40 -19.73 10.98
N GLY A 864 -47.17 -20.18 11.22
CA GLY A 864 -46.70 -21.57 10.98
C GLY A 864 -45.79 -21.72 9.75
N ALA A 865 -44.84 -22.66 9.83
CA ALA A 865 -43.99 -23.14 8.73
C ALA A 865 -44.23 -24.66 8.57
N PRO A 866 -43.91 -25.26 7.40
CA PRO A 866 -42.60 -25.92 7.31
C PRO A 866 -41.95 -25.92 5.89
N LYS A 867 -40.68 -26.38 5.84
CA LYS A 867 -39.95 -26.89 4.64
C LYS A 867 -40.29 -28.40 4.43
N PRO A 868 -39.84 -29.13 3.36
CA PRO A 868 -38.87 -28.76 2.31
C PRO A 868 -39.21 -29.15 0.83
N GLY A 869 -38.50 -28.52 -0.12
CA GLY A 869 -37.92 -29.20 -1.30
C GLY A 869 -38.69 -29.21 -2.65
N GLY A 870 -37.93 -29.17 -3.77
CA GLY A 870 -38.35 -29.75 -5.05
C GLY A 870 -38.44 -28.87 -6.31
N ALA A 871 -37.32 -28.75 -7.05
CA ALA A 871 -37.24 -28.53 -8.52
C ALA A 871 -37.84 -27.25 -9.18
N ALA A 872 -37.52 -27.06 -10.47
CA ALA A 872 -37.88 -25.91 -11.30
C ALA A 872 -39.04 -26.21 -12.28
N PRO A 873 -39.57 -25.18 -12.97
CA PRO A 873 -39.41 -25.15 -14.42
C PRO A 873 -38.99 -23.75 -14.97
N ALA A 874 -38.89 -23.62 -16.29
CA ALA A 874 -38.23 -22.50 -16.97
C ALA A 874 -39.18 -21.59 -17.79
N ALA A 875 -38.65 -20.40 -18.11
CA ALA A 875 -38.89 -19.57 -19.29
C ALA A 875 -40.33 -19.22 -19.74
N ALA A 876 -40.65 -17.92 -19.67
CA ALA A 876 -41.53 -17.24 -20.62
C ALA A 876 -41.05 -15.78 -20.81
N ALA A 877 -41.03 -15.28 -22.05
CA ALA A 877 -40.70 -13.89 -22.39
C ALA A 877 -41.91 -13.21 -23.06
N PRO A 878 -42.07 -11.89 -22.96
CA PRO A 878 -42.94 -11.11 -23.85
C PRO A 878 -42.14 -10.33 -24.91
N ALA A 879 -42.81 -9.99 -26.01
CA ALA A 879 -42.25 -9.38 -27.21
C ALA A 879 -41.88 -7.89 -27.07
N ALA A 880 -41.13 -7.38 -28.05
CA ALA A 880 -40.84 -5.95 -28.24
C ALA A 880 -41.83 -5.31 -29.23
N GLU A 881 -42.06 -4.00 -29.11
CA GLU A 881 -42.60 -3.17 -30.20
C GLU A 881 -42.25 -1.68 -30.02
N ALA A 882 -41.86 -1.01 -31.12
CA ALA A 882 -41.47 0.41 -31.21
C ALA A 882 -41.34 0.83 -32.70
N PRO A 883 -41.15 2.12 -33.06
CA PRO A 883 -42.05 3.24 -32.77
C PRO A 883 -42.30 4.18 -33.99
N ALA A 884 -43.36 5.01 -33.95
CA ALA A 884 -43.48 6.28 -34.67
C ALA A 884 -44.63 7.11 -34.04
N ALA A 885 -44.56 8.39 -33.64
CA ALA A 885 -43.80 9.61 -34.02
C ALA A 885 -44.65 10.63 -34.82
N ALA A 886 -45.19 11.63 -34.12
CA ALA A 886 -45.71 12.90 -34.68
C ALA A 886 -45.80 13.99 -33.59
N ALA A 887 -45.60 15.25 -33.98
CA ALA A 887 -45.70 16.48 -33.16
C ALA A 887 -46.20 17.62 -34.11
N PRO A 888 -46.21 18.93 -33.74
CA PRO A 888 -46.05 19.60 -32.45
C PRO A 888 -47.17 20.65 -32.15
N ALA A 889 -47.08 21.37 -31.03
CA ALA A 889 -47.72 22.68 -30.82
C ALA A 889 -46.92 23.53 -29.81
N THR A 890 -47.03 24.86 -29.89
CA THR A 890 -46.26 25.86 -29.10
C THR A 890 -47.19 26.95 -28.54
N GLU A 891 -46.89 27.55 -27.37
CA GLU A 891 -46.74 29.03 -27.24
C GLU A 891 -46.39 29.56 -25.82
N ALA A 892 -45.72 30.74 -25.83
CA ALA A 892 -45.86 31.91 -24.95
C ALA A 892 -45.45 31.95 -23.44
N THR A 893 -44.35 32.68 -23.19
CA THR A 893 -44.19 33.79 -22.19
C THR A 893 -44.14 33.48 -20.67
N ALA A 894 -43.58 34.32 -19.77
CA ALA A 894 -43.17 35.74 -19.87
C ALA A 894 -41.92 36.15 -19.01
N THR A 895 -41.55 37.42 -19.14
CA THR A 895 -40.63 38.34 -18.39
C THR A 895 -40.63 38.29 -16.85
N GLU A 896 -39.72 38.93 -16.06
CA GLU A 896 -38.85 40.14 -16.16
C GLU A 896 -37.49 39.87 -15.43
N ALA A 897 -36.29 40.39 -15.83
CA ALA A 897 -35.70 41.75 -15.72
C ALA A 897 -35.39 42.24 -14.27
N ALA A 898 -34.28 42.94 -13.94
CA ALA A 898 -33.04 43.35 -14.64
C ALA A 898 -31.85 43.29 -13.61
N ALA A 899 -30.78 44.09 -13.49
CA ALA A 899 -30.19 45.31 -14.12
C ALA A 899 -28.72 45.46 -13.58
N THR A 900 -27.76 46.32 -13.99
CA THR A 900 -27.36 47.11 -15.20
C THR A 900 -26.01 47.80 -14.88
N GLU A 901 -25.08 48.15 -15.78
CA GLU A 901 -24.91 47.78 -17.19
C GLU A 901 -23.70 46.80 -17.34
N ALA A 902 -22.42 47.13 -17.56
CA ALA A 902 -21.64 48.30 -18.04
C ALA A 902 -20.24 47.78 -18.43
N THR A 903 -19.42 48.27 -19.38
CA THR A 903 -19.48 49.12 -20.60
C THR A 903 -18.14 48.85 -21.34
N ALA A 904 -17.85 49.14 -22.61
CA ALA A 904 -18.56 49.27 -23.89
C ALA A 904 -17.45 49.43 -25.00
N GLY A 905 -17.60 49.14 -26.30
CA GLY A 905 -18.75 48.68 -27.09
C GLY A 905 -18.61 49.10 -28.58
N LYS A 906 -19.69 48.91 -29.37
CA LYS A 906 -19.97 49.39 -30.76
C LYS A 906 -19.30 48.65 -31.95
N ALA A 907 -19.87 48.59 -33.19
CA ALA A 907 -21.24 48.65 -33.77
C ALA A 907 -21.16 48.41 -35.34
N LYS A 908 -22.16 48.44 -36.26
CA LYS A 908 -23.62 48.74 -36.24
C LYS A 908 -24.47 48.17 -37.45
N GLY A 909 -24.57 46.85 -37.67
CA GLY A 909 -25.61 46.26 -38.57
C GLY A 909 -25.32 46.30 -40.09
N PHE A 910 -26.29 46.07 -41.00
CA PHE A 910 -27.76 45.94 -40.87
C PHE A 910 -28.37 45.17 -42.08
N GLY A 911 -29.58 44.59 -41.93
CA GLY A 911 -30.53 44.40 -43.05
C GLY A 911 -31.13 43.00 -43.28
N MET A 912 -32.47 42.90 -43.25
CA MET A 912 -33.28 41.78 -43.77
C MET A 912 -34.13 42.25 -44.96
N ALA A 913 -34.36 41.39 -45.95
CA ALA A 913 -35.53 41.43 -46.84
C ALA A 913 -35.74 40.06 -47.52
N GLY A 914 -36.98 39.57 -47.62
CA GLY A 914 -37.31 38.29 -48.25
C GLY A 914 -37.84 38.39 -49.68
N GLY A 915 -38.33 37.28 -50.26
CA GLY A 915 -39.07 37.30 -51.53
C GLY A 915 -39.15 35.97 -52.26
N LEU A 916 -40.38 35.46 -52.47
CA LEU A 916 -40.65 34.21 -53.22
C LEU A 916 -40.46 34.40 -54.74
N LYS A 917 -40.10 33.31 -55.47
CA LYS A 917 -40.92 32.81 -56.60
C LYS A 917 -40.54 31.43 -57.17
N LYS A 918 -41.53 30.86 -57.87
CA LYS A 918 -41.64 29.60 -58.65
C LYS A 918 -41.71 29.99 -60.16
N PRO A 919 -42.02 29.13 -61.18
CA PRO A 919 -42.10 27.65 -61.25
C PRO A 919 -41.58 26.94 -62.56
N GLY A 920 -41.21 25.65 -62.46
CA GLY A 920 -41.49 24.60 -63.47
C GLY A 920 -40.76 24.63 -64.85
N ALA A 921 -40.99 23.69 -65.78
CA ALA A 921 -41.48 22.29 -65.68
C ALA A 921 -41.45 21.56 -67.05
N LYS A 922 -41.02 20.27 -67.12
CA LYS A 922 -41.66 19.18 -67.92
C LYS A 922 -40.96 17.80 -67.82
N LYS A 923 -41.74 16.77 -68.19
CA LYS A 923 -41.42 15.31 -68.37
C LYS A 923 -41.56 14.98 -69.89
N PRO A 924 -41.47 13.73 -70.44
CA PRO A 924 -41.62 12.40 -69.81
C PRO A 924 -40.63 11.28 -70.22
N GLY A 925 -40.71 10.13 -69.53
CA GLY A 925 -40.05 8.86 -69.87
C GLY A 925 -40.29 7.80 -68.78
N ALA A 926 -40.60 6.56 -69.16
CA ALA A 926 -40.92 5.40 -68.30
C ALA A 926 -40.72 4.10 -69.15
N PRO A 927 -40.57 2.86 -68.60
CA PRO A 927 -41.30 2.30 -67.45
C PRO A 927 -40.44 1.62 -66.36
N LYS A 928 -41.12 0.97 -65.41
CA LYS A 928 -40.61 0.24 -64.23
C LYS A 928 -41.00 -1.26 -64.33
N PRO A 929 -40.39 -2.17 -63.55
CA PRO A 929 -41.21 -2.84 -62.51
C PRO A 929 -40.54 -2.92 -61.12
N ALA A 930 -41.20 -3.57 -60.16
CA ALA A 930 -41.01 -3.33 -58.72
C ALA A 930 -40.15 -4.35 -57.95
N ALA A 931 -39.98 -4.09 -56.64
CA ALA A 931 -39.06 -4.75 -55.72
C ALA A 931 -39.60 -6.06 -55.11
N ALA A 932 -38.71 -6.82 -54.46
CA ALA A 932 -39.03 -7.91 -53.53
C ALA A 932 -38.02 -7.96 -52.36
N ALA A 933 -38.44 -8.64 -51.28
CA ALA A 933 -37.89 -8.65 -49.92
C ALA A 933 -36.45 -9.17 -49.70
N ALA A 934 -35.94 -8.96 -48.47
CA ALA A 934 -34.86 -9.75 -47.86
C ALA A 934 -35.34 -11.16 -47.48
N PRO A 935 -34.45 -12.17 -47.29
CA PRO A 935 -34.00 -12.48 -45.91
C PRO A 935 -32.62 -13.18 -45.75
N ALA A 936 -32.19 -13.30 -44.48
CA ALA A 936 -31.38 -14.40 -43.89
C ALA A 936 -29.94 -14.72 -44.41
N ALA A 937 -29.17 -15.40 -43.54
CA ALA A 937 -27.80 -15.87 -43.80
C ALA A 937 -27.75 -17.35 -44.26
N PRO A 938 -26.66 -17.77 -44.92
CA PRO A 938 -25.88 -18.91 -44.40
C PRO A 938 -24.35 -18.70 -44.54
N ALA A 939 -23.57 -19.79 -44.38
CA ALA A 939 -22.09 -19.79 -44.33
C ALA A 939 -21.43 -20.50 -45.53
N ALA A 940 -20.08 -20.44 -45.59
CA ALA A 940 -19.18 -20.91 -46.66
C ALA A 940 -19.29 -20.10 -47.98
N GLU A 941 -18.30 -20.06 -48.90
CA GLU A 941 -17.05 -20.85 -49.04
C GLU A 941 -15.90 -19.95 -49.58
N ALA A 942 -14.73 -20.49 -49.91
CA ALA A 942 -13.51 -19.72 -50.26
C ALA A 942 -13.32 -19.44 -51.77
N PRO A 943 -12.56 -18.40 -52.16
CA PRO A 943 -12.03 -18.22 -53.52
C PRO A 943 -10.54 -18.62 -53.64
N VAL A 944 -10.10 -18.91 -54.87
CA VAL A 944 -8.73 -19.36 -55.22
C VAL A 944 -7.98 -18.30 -56.06
N ALA A 945 -6.65 -18.36 -56.01
CA ALA A 945 -5.65 -17.40 -56.51
C ALA A 945 -5.68 -17.05 -58.02
N GLU A 946 -4.96 -15.98 -58.36
CA GLU A 946 -4.17 -15.89 -59.60
C GLU A 946 -2.81 -15.19 -59.34
N ALA A 947 -1.85 -15.26 -60.29
CA ALA A 947 -0.41 -15.04 -60.08
C ALA A 947 0.15 -13.68 -60.59
N PRO A 948 1.49 -13.44 -60.49
CA PRO A 948 2.25 -13.28 -61.74
C PRO A 948 3.74 -13.74 -61.79
N ALA A 949 4.13 -14.26 -62.96
CA ALA A 949 5.37 -14.08 -63.76
C ALA A 949 6.81 -14.11 -63.17
N GLU A 950 7.50 -15.23 -63.46
CA GLU A 950 8.85 -15.44 -64.06
C GLU A 950 10.00 -14.39 -64.05
N ALA A 951 11.21 -14.87 -63.68
CA ALA A 951 12.52 -14.60 -64.32
C ALA A 951 13.57 -15.71 -63.91
N PRO A 952 14.70 -15.94 -64.64
CA PRO A 952 15.22 -17.32 -64.78
C PRO A 952 16.60 -17.71 -64.16
N ALA A 953 16.68 -19.00 -63.79
CA ALA A 953 17.74 -20.03 -63.99
C ALA A 953 19.24 -19.86 -63.59
N ALA A 954 19.69 -20.87 -62.81
CA ALA A 954 21.00 -21.57 -62.82
C ALA A 954 22.29 -20.82 -62.33
N GLU A 955 23.27 -21.46 -61.67
CA GLU A 955 23.45 -22.86 -61.20
C GLU A 955 24.42 -22.95 -59.98
N ALA A 956 24.43 -24.09 -59.27
CA ALA A 956 25.46 -24.61 -58.32
C ALA A 956 26.04 -23.66 -57.21
N THR A 957 26.08 -23.99 -55.90
CA THR A 957 26.29 -25.31 -55.26
C THR A 957 26.03 -25.29 -53.73
N THR A 958 25.84 -26.48 -53.15
CA THR A 958 26.07 -26.89 -51.73
C THR A 958 25.21 -26.38 -50.55
N ALA A 959 24.89 -27.35 -49.67
CA ALA A 959 24.60 -27.23 -48.23
C ALA A 959 23.33 -26.49 -47.76
N ALA A 960 22.24 -27.24 -47.61
CA ALA A 960 21.07 -26.87 -46.80
C ALA A 960 20.87 -27.89 -45.66
N ALA A 961 20.31 -27.45 -44.53
CA ALA A 961 19.62 -28.31 -43.57
C ALA A 961 18.66 -27.50 -42.69
N ALA A 962 17.36 -27.80 -42.77
CA ALA A 962 16.36 -27.44 -41.78
C ALA A 962 15.56 -28.70 -41.39
N VAL A 963 15.00 -28.70 -40.18
CA VAL A 963 14.02 -29.69 -39.69
C VAL A 963 12.70 -29.51 -40.49
N THR A 964 11.82 -30.48 -40.75
CA THR A 964 11.38 -31.74 -40.08
C THR A 964 11.02 -32.83 -41.13
N GLU A 965 10.55 -34.07 -40.86
CA GLU A 965 10.04 -34.82 -39.69
C GLU A 965 10.61 -36.29 -39.70
N GLY A 966 10.11 -37.19 -38.84
CA GLY A 966 10.38 -38.64 -39.00
C GLY A 966 9.60 -39.57 -38.07
N THR A 967 8.92 -40.58 -38.64
CA THR A 967 8.33 -41.73 -37.93
C THR A 967 8.74 -43.08 -38.56
N ALA A 968 8.54 -44.18 -37.82
CA ALA A 968 8.57 -45.58 -38.29
C ALA A 968 9.91 -46.14 -38.84
N GLY A 969 10.92 -46.28 -37.97
CA GLY A 969 12.22 -46.88 -38.28
C GLY A 969 12.31 -48.42 -38.45
N LYS A 970 13.55 -48.92 -38.37
CA LYS A 970 13.91 -50.34 -38.14
C LYS A 970 15.29 -50.44 -37.46
N ALA A 971 15.63 -51.64 -36.97
CA ALA A 971 16.85 -51.94 -36.19
C ALA A 971 18.11 -52.08 -37.09
N LYS A 972 19.36 -52.29 -36.61
CA LYS A 972 19.85 -52.88 -35.34
C LYS A 972 21.38 -52.66 -35.16
N GLY A 973 21.89 -52.48 -33.93
CA GLY A 973 23.29 -52.82 -33.59
C GLY A 973 24.07 -51.90 -32.62
N PHE A 974 24.53 -52.48 -31.50
CA PHE A 974 25.65 -52.09 -30.59
C PHE A 974 25.68 -50.66 -29.95
N GLY A 975 26.07 -50.45 -28.69
CA GLY A 975 26.38 -51.36 -27.57
C GLY A 975 27.01 -50.65 -26.35
N MET A 976 26.69 -51.09 -25.11
CA MET A 976 27.13 -50.57 -23.77
C MET A 976 26.60 -49.15 -23.40
N ALA A 977 25.95 -48.83 -22.26
CA ALA A 977 25.99 -49.18 -20.81
C ALA A 977 26.88 -48.21 -19.97
N GLY A 978 26.54 -47.72 -18.75
CA GLY A 978 25.33 -47.75 -17.88
C GLY A 978 25.64 -47.07 -16.51
N GLY A 979 24.73 -46.76 -15.56
CA GLY A 979 23.26 -46.91 -15.50
C GLY A 979 22.55 -46.60 -14.14
N LEU A 980 22.99 -45.64 -13.32
CA LEU A 980 22.43 -45.32 -11.97
C LEU A 980 21.45 -44.10 -11.99
N LYS A 981 20.12 -44.23 -11.94
CA LYS A 981 19.15 -44.64 -10.88
C LYS A 981 18.94 -43.67 -9.70
N LYS A 982 17.73 -43.09 -9.64
CA LYS A 982 17.05 -42.60 -8.42
C LYS A 982 16.13 -43.69 -7.82
N PRO A 983 15.82 -43.68 -6.52
CA PRO A 983 14.69 -44.41 -5.95
C PRO A 983 13.35 -43.69 -6.25
N GLY A 984 12.22 -44.40 -6.12
CA GLY A 984 10.89 -43.83 -6.30
C GLY A 984 9.80 -44.65 -5.59
N ALA A 985 8.66 -44.01 -5.29
CA ALA A 985 7.52 -44.62 -4.60
C ALA A 985 6.47 -45.17 -5.57
N LYS A 986 5.63 -46.12 -5.11
CA LYS A 986 4.55 -46.76 -5.89
C LYS A 986 3.18 -46.60 -5.20
N LYS A 987 2.11 -46.72 -6.00
CA LYS A 987 0.70 -46.78 -5.55
C LYS A 987 0.37 -48.11 -4.82
N PRO A 988 -0.73 -48.16 -4.04
CA PRO A 988 -0.97 -49.21 -3.04
C PRO A 988 -1.64 -50.49 -3.58
N GLY A 989 -1.58 -51.54 -2.76
CA GLY A 989 -2.37 -52.76 -2.82
C GLY A 989 -2.55 -53.34 -1.40
N ALA A 990 -3.51 -54.25 -1.21
CA ALA A 990 -3.96 -54.75 0.10
C ALA A 990 -4.30 -56.26 0.01
N PRO A 991 -4.56 -57.01 1.11
CA PRO A 991 -4.17 -56.83 2.53
C PRO A 991 -3.65 -58.12 3.26
N LYS A 992 -2.70 -57.98 4.21
CA LYS A 992 -2.43 -58.89 5.38
C LYS A 992 -2.17 -60.41 5.12
N PRO A 993 -1.75 -61.23 6.13
CA PRO A 993 -1.15 -60.92 7.45
C PRO A 993 0.16 -61.71 7.81
N ALA A 994 0.72 -61.35 8.98
CA ALA A 994 1.33 -62.24 10.01
C ALA A 994 2.87 -62.25 10.27
N ALA A 995 3.18 -62.38 11.58
CA ALA A 995 4.34 -63.00 12.24
C ALA A 995 5.78 -62.38 12.21
N ALA A 996 6.09 -61.68 13.32
CA ALA A 996 7.13 -62.03 14.31
C ALA A 996 8.67 -61.82 14.10
N ALA A 997 9.28 -61.38 15.22
CA ALA A 997 10.63 -61.69 15.76
C ALA A 997 11.95 -61.15 15.12
N ALA A 998 12.51 -60.16 15.83
CA ALA A 998 13.88 -59.99 16.38
C ALA A 998 14.74 -61.27 16.66
N PRO A 999 16.02 -61.21 17.18
CA PRO A 999 16.86 -60.05 17.59
C PRO A 999 18.40 -60.08 17.30
N ALA A 1000 19.08 -58.94 17.54
CA ALA A 1000 20.40 -58.68 18.21
C ALA A 1000 21.78 -59.35 17.86
N ALA A 1001 22.82 -58.47 17.86
CA ALA A 1001 24.20 -58.62 18.39
C ALA A 1001 25.23 -59.56 17.67
N PRO A 1002 26.57 -59.53 17.96
CA PRO A 1002 27.34 -58.77 18.98
C PRO A 1002 28.61 -58.01 18.44
N ALA A 1003 29.55 -57.66 19.34
CA ALA A 1003 30.88 -57.02 19.10
C ALA A 1003 32.05 -58.08 19.20
N ALA A 1004 33.38 -57.83 19.23
CA ALA A 1004 34.24 -56.64 19.41
C ALA A 1004 35.72 -56.87 18.88
N GLU A 1005 36.69 -56.06 19.35
CA GLU A 1005 38.18 -56.27 19.41
C GLU A 1005 39.13 -55.76 18.27
N ALA A 1006 40.44 -55.69 18.60
CA ALA A 1006 41.59 -55.03 17.90
C ALA A 1006 42.91 -55.88 18.15
N PRO A 1007 44.22 -55.43 18.15
CA PRO A 1007 44.89 -54.13 17.89
C PRO A 1007 46.31 -54.16 17.18
N ALA A 1008 47.04 -53.03 17.21
CA ALA A 1008 48.51 -52.81 17.15
C ALA A 1008 49.27 -52.95 15.79
N ALA A 1009 50.45 -52.33 15.52
CA ALA A 1009 51.46 -51.52 16.29
C ALA A 1009 52.25 -50.57 15.30
N GLU A 1010 53.30 -49.75 15.57
CA GLU A 1010 54.06 -49.26 16.76
C GLU A 1010 54.99 -48.03 16.41
N SER A 1011 55.68 -47.43 17.42
CA SER A 1011 56.92 -46.59 17.34
C SER A 1011 56.89 -45.16 16.69
N ALA A 1012 58.03 -44.45 16.49
CA ALA A 1012 58.94 -43.67 17.39
C ALA A 1012 60.03 -42.92 16.50
N PRO A 1013 61.06 -42.14 16.97
CA PRO A 1013 61.36 -41.41 18.23
C PRO A 1013 61.82 -39.91 17.99
N ALA A 1014 62.54 -39.28 18.95
CA ALA A 1014 63.45 -38.11 18.89
C ALA A 1014 62.85 -36.70 18.57
N GLU A 1015 62.63 -35.69 19.46
CA GLU A 1015 63.21 -35.20 20.75
C GLU A 1015 64.51 -34.35 20.60
N ALA A 1016 64.83 -33.24 21.32
CA ALA A 1016 64.20 -32.24 22.25
C ALA A 1016 65.26 -31.07 22.47
N PRO A 1017 65.29 -30.12 23.47
CA PRO A 1017 64.36 -29.61 24.51
C PRO A 1017 64.38 -28.02 24.65
N ALA A 1018 64.16 -27.47 25.88
CA ALA A 1018 64.45 -26.08 26.42
C ALA A 1018 63.55 -24.88 25.99
N THR A 1019 63.12 -23.92 26.85
CA THR A 1019 63.27 -23.65 28.32
C THR A 1019 62.06 -22.83 28.89
N GLU A 1020 62.07 -22.41 30.17
CA GLU A 1020 60.87 -22.15 31.01
C GLU A 1020 60.43 -20.67 31.27
N ALA A 1021 59.10 -20.46 31.44
CA ALA A 1021 58.37 -19.70 32.51
C ALA A 1021 58.60 -18.17 32.80
N PRO A 1022 57.69 -17.45 33.54
CA PRO A 1022 56.21 -17.54 33.69
C PRO A 1022 55.45 -16.16 33.78
N ALA A 1023 54.16 -16.20 34.23
CA ALA A 1023 53.23 -15.14 34.71
C ALA A 1023 52.32 -14.45 33.64
N ALA A 1024 50.98 -14.63 33.62
CA ALA A 1024 49.87 -14.23 34.54
C ALA A 1024 49.17 -12.94 34.04
N GLU A 1025 47.84 -12.70 34.13
CA GLU A 1025 46.71 -13.44 34.73
C GLU A 1025 45.37 -13.11 33.99
N ALA A 1026 44.23 -13.69 34.39
CA ALA A 1026 42.87 -13.48 33.81
C ALA A 1026 42.04 -12.44 34.64
N PRO A 1027 40.72 -12.13 34.45
CA PRO A 1027 39.66 -12.85 33.71
C PRO A 1027 38.73 -11.93 32.85
N ALA A 1028 37.45 -12.30 32.68
CA ALA A 1028 36.44 -11.66 31.82
C ALA A 1028 35.11 -11.35 32.57
N GLU A 1029 34.05 -11.04 31.80
CA GLU A 1029 32.59 -11.05 32.12
C GLU A 1029 31.81 -9.74 32.45
N THR A 1030 31.01 -9.34 31.46
CA THR A 1030 29.56 -8.96 31.51
C THR A 1030 28.99 -7.66 32.16
N ALA A 1031 27.95 -7.17 31.47
CA ALA A 1031 26.68 -6.60 31.96
C ALA A 1031 26.48 -5.07 32.23
N ALA A 1032 25.50 -4.51 31.47
CA ALA A 1032 24.55 -3.44 31.85
C ALA A 1032 25.08 -1.99 32.08
N PRO A 1033 24.22 -0.93 32.13
CA PRO A 1033 22.75 -0.90 32.06
C PRO A 1033 22.13 0.01 30.95
N THR A 1034 20.80 0.21 31.01
CA THR A 1034 19.96 1.01 30.10
C THR A 1034 19.27 2.19 30.83
N ALA A 1035 18.76 3.19 30.07
CA ALA A 1035 17.50 3.97 30.27
C ALA A 1035 17.57 5.48 29.91
N GLY A 1036 16.41 6.08 29.53
CA GLY A 1036 16.15 7.54 29.43
C GLY A 1036 16.69 8.25 28.17
N SER A 1037 15.94 8.76 27.17
CA SER A 1037 14.53 9.19 26.98
C SER A 1037 14.11 10.55 27.57
N ALA A 1038 13.97 11.58 26.70
CA ALA A 1038 12.88 12.59 26.69
C ALA A 1038 13.00 13.58 25.49
N ASP A 1039 11.88 14.13 25.03
CA ASP A 1039 11.76 15.07 23.90
C ASP A 1039 11.93 16.56 24.27
N GLY A 1040 12.11 17.43 23.26
CA GLY A 1040 12.06 18.88 23.44
C GLY A 1040 12.03 19.69 22.13
N ARG A 1041 10.82 20.00 21.62
CA ARG A 1041 10.60 21.00 20.55
C ARG A 1041 9.66 22.10 21.04
N THR A 1042 10.14 23.33 21.17
CA THR A 1042 9.38 24.58 20.95
C THR A 1042 10.31 25.79 20.87
N ILE A 1043 9.80 26.94 20.42
CA ILE A 1043 10.55 28.19 20.20
C ILE A 1043 10.12 29.24 21.23
N ALA A 1044 11.09 29.95 21.81
CA ALA A 1044 10.89 31.26 22.42
C ALA A 1044 12.19 32.09 22.31
N GLU A 1045 12.09 33.37 22.00
CA GLU A 1045 13.22 34.31 22.02
C GLU A 1045 13.32 35.02 23.37
N THR A 1046 14.53 35.13 23.96
CA THR A 1046 14.98 36.26 24.82
C THR A 1046 16.41 36.03 25.33
N GLY A 1047 17.13 37.12 25.66
CA GLY A 1047 18.32 37.09 26.52
C GLY A 1047 19.68 37.01 25.81
N GLU A 1048 20.65 37.81 26.30
CA GLU A 1048 22.02 37.89 25.78
C GLU A 1048 23.02 37.08 26.64
N SER A 1049 24.06 36.48 26.04
CA SER A 1049 25.44 37.06 26.07
C SER A 1049 26.63 36.07 25.90
N LYS A 1050 27.57 36.49 25.04
CA LYS A 1050 29.07 36.38 25.12
C LYS A 1050 29.82 35.03 25.34
N ALA A 1051 30.26 34.46 24.21
CA ALA A 1051 31.64 34.02 23.89
C ALA A 1051 32.24 32.76 24.60
N LYS A 1052 33.30 32.07 24.12
CA LYS A 1052 34.36 32.38 23.12
C LYS A 1052 34.78 31.17 22.23
N GLY A 1053 35.24 31.45 21.00
CA GLY A 1053 36.08 30.56 20.15
C GLY A 1053 35.30 29.46 19.40
N PHE A 1054 35.51 29.16 18.11
CA PHE A 1054 36.48 29.63 17.08
C PHE A 1054 35.84 29.45 15.67
N GLY A 1055 36.34 29.99 14.55
CA GLY A 1055 37.49 30.89 14.35
C GLY A 1055 37.99 31.02 12.89
N LEU A 1056 37.14 30.84 11.87
CA LEU A 1056 37.51 30.87 10.43
C LEU A 1056 36.86 32.04 9.65
N ALA A 1057 37.43 32.39 8.50
CA ALA A 1057 37.17 33.61 7.70
C ALA A 1057 36.84 33.28 6.21
N ALA A 1058 36.32 34.16 5.34
CA ALA A 1058 35.45 35.34 5.51
C ALA A 1058 34.92 35.83 4.12
N GLY A 1059 33.71 36.42 4.08
CA GLY A 1059 33.11 37.06 2.89
C GLY A 1059 32.32 36.12 1.94
N LYS A 1060 31.33 36.56 1.16
CA LYS A 1060 30.76 37.91 0.92
C LYS A 1060 29.21 37.93 1.08
N LYS A 1061 28.62 39.14 1.06
CA LYS A 1061 27.20 39.45 1.38
C LYS A 1061 26.18 38.81 0.42
N ARG A 1062 24.96 38.58 0.93
CA ARG A 1062 23.73 38.29 0.17
C ARG A 1062 22.59 39.18 0.72
N PRO A 1063 21.81 39.93 -0.09
CA PRO A 1063 20.80 40.87 0.41
C PRO A 1063 19.37 40.33 0.36
N GLY A 1064 18.50 40.88 1.23
CA GLY A 1064 17.04 40.97 1.02
C GLY A 1064 16.19 39.72 1.33
N LYS A 1065 15.31 39.84 2.33
CA LYS A 1065 14.09 39.00 2.40
C LYS A 1065 13.01 39.58 1.48
N LYS A 1066 12.28 38.70 0.79
CA LYS A 1066 10.81 38.66 0.83
C LYS A 1066 10.40 37.21 1.00
#